data_AF-A0A6I5RSL0-F1
#
_entry.id   AF-A0A6I5RSL0-F1
#
_cell.length_a   1.000
_cell.length_b   1.000
_cell.length_c   1.000
_cell.angle_alpha   90.00
_cell.angle_beta   90.00
_cell.angle_gamma   90.00
#
_symmetry.space_group_name_H-M   'P 1'
#
loop_
_entity.id
_entity.type
_entity.pdbx_description
1 polymer ?
#
loop_
_entity_poly.entity_id
_entity_poly.type
_entity_poly.pdbx_seq_one_letter_code
_entity_poly.pdbx_strand_id
1 'polypeptide(L)'
;MSAERKAYVCQLANAERDARAHPHVDINSPVEPCQASQPEIFVVPVRYALAEEWTSHPCCDPGVVPQSHAMAARRLRCGYLYVWHHEGPLKRYAVADNGLLLEQALHDAPGRVANGTLVGLALDKHHDAWMSFTEHPIGPEQCARLSERKVRDRHMRHVDLRQVADTLQAPHCPPWEHADQVLAELLPESYLRALAIEHQRTEYAQHAEILGDQMIAAPTPASIKAYTDAMYHNQERAKAAEEYAEVSADTPPTGEWSAERWDALQVKDWLATIHAQARALYRVFACLDDELGVLRDINHEQEQVQTRHEQWTQDNTLRLSVGGFVRSLITEDAAEVAGRLRYVYHTSNDSGPGREIEFSTAQGDILLKAHQRLDELLKEERLIEQQRGHTYSSRQADEKLWAVREQIAETTAPVRAFIPIDLYNEVETLVRQYRADKVTNLAKRAGARVEEYIDLPALNTWLDRTAPAHYAQVKERHTLLYADRDLYLRRHHRATWWVDYDDNGTRAWLDRLATACLSAQCLHDKGAEQYADYVRSPDPGVLRQLFFAWSPTLEAALNSASRHSELLSALAQENRANAYEALAKVLAPLSRAVLDDIGARASHPHGEWNTLVKRLGAALLRLKGEEAMALSPTWNSLLVAIKLGSGAGVRWGMEGGKPVLRLFGDSAEALWRWAQSTGRAIGLGQPAGIFNSKVVQNSGGLIALMVLLLNSWNANSHLSQASALEGMDK
;
A
#
# COMPACT_ATOMS: atom_id res chain seq x y z
N MET A 1 -19.20 62.51 -50.99
CA MET A 1 -18.77 61.50 -49.99
C MET A 1 -17.99 62.22 -48.89
N SER A 2 -18.31 61.98 -47.62
CA SER A 2 -17.61 62.57 -46.47
C SER A 2 -16.19 62.02 -46.33
N ALA A 3 -15.29 62.78 -45.67
CA ALA A 3 -13.90 62.40 -45.46
C ALA A 3 -13.75 61.08 -44.69
N GLU A 4 -14.63 60.82 -43.74
CA GLU A 4 -14.69 59.56 -42.97
C GLU A 4 -15.01 58.35 -43.85
N ARG A 5 -15.93 58.49 -44.82
CA ARG A 5 -16.25 57.42 -45.76
C ARG A 5 -15.09 57.09 -46.69
N LYS A 6 -14.28 58.09 -47.07
CA LYS A 6 -13.06 57.86 -47.87
C LYS A 6 -11.97 57.17 -47.03
N ALA A 7 -11.81 57.56 -45.76
CA ALA A 7 -10.85 56.93 -44.87
C ALA A 7 -11.21 55.46 -44.60
N TYR A 8 -12.50 55.17 -44.39
CA TYR A 8 -13.00 53.80 -44.21
C TYR A 8 -12.78 52.92 -45.45
N VAL A 9 -13.04 53.45 -46.66
CA VAL A 9 -12.80 52.72 -47.92
C VAL A 9 -11.30 52.47 -48.13
N CYS A 10 -10.42 53.42 -47.79
CA CYS A 10 -8.97 53.20 -47.85
C CYS A 10 -8.50 52.15 -46.83
N GLN A 11 -9.06 52.13 -45.62
CA GLN A 11 -8.77 51.09 -44.63
C GLN A 11 -9.24 49.71 -45.11
N LEU A 12 -10.43 49.62 -45.71
CA LEU A 12 -10.94 48.37 -46.26
C LEU A 12 -10.06 47.86 -47.42
N ALA A 13 -9.63 48.76 -48.31
CA ALA A 13 -8.77 48.41 -49.44
C ALA A 13 -7.35 47.99 -49.00
N ASN A 14 -6.83 48.58 -47.92
CA ASN A 14 -5.56 48.16 -47.32
C ASN A 14 -5.72 46.80 -46.61
N ALA A 15 -6.81 46.59 -45.87
CA ALA A 15 -7.12 45.30 -45.26
C ALA A 15 -7.30 44.18 -46.32
N GLU A 16 -7.91 44.47 -47.47
CA GLU A 16 -8.00 43.53 -48.60
C GLU A 16 -6.63 43.26 -49.25
N ARG A 17 -5.75 44.27 -49.36
CA ARG A 17 -4.39 44.05 -49.86
C ARG A 17 -3.55 43.22 -48.90
N ASP A 18 -3.66 43.48 -47.60
CA ASP A 18 -2.98 42.71 -46.57
C ASP A 18 -3.52 41.27 -46.54
N ALA A 19 -4.84 41.07 -46.66
CA ALA A 19 -5.45 39.75 -46.76
C ALA A 19 -5.01 38.98 -48.02
N ARG A 20 -4.86 39.65 -49.17
CA ARG A 20 -4.36 39.04 -50.43
C ARG A 20 -2.86 38.77 -50.42
N ALA A 21 -2.09 39.44 -49.56
CA ALA A 21 -0.66 39.21 -49.40
C ALA A 21 -0.33 38.01 -48.50
N HIS A 22 -1.31 37.49 -47.74
CA HIS A 22 -1.17 36.23 -47.01
C HIS A 22 -1.33 35.05 -47.97
N PRO A 23 -0.52 33.98 -47.84
CA PRO A 23 -0.68 32.78 -48.66
C PRO A 23 -2.11 32.25 -48.49
N HIS A 24 -2.86 32.24 -49.60
CA HIS A 24 -4.24 31.81 -49.62
C HIS A 24 -4.26 30.28 -49.54
N VAL A 25 -4.68 29.73 -48.40
CA VAL A 25 -5.20 28.36 -48.37
C VAL A 25 -6.59 28.44 -49.01
N ASP A 26 -6.79 27.73 -50.11
CA ASP A 26 -8.08 27.67 -50.79
C ASP A 26 -9.06 26.92 -49.89
N ILE A 27 -9.98 27.68 -49.27
CA ILE A 27 -11.04 27.17 -48.39
C ILE A 27 -12.03 26.24 -49.13
N ASN A 28 -11.98 26.21 -50.46
CA ASN A 28 -12.76 25.31 -51.31
C ASN A 28 -11.94 24.11 -51.84
N SER A 29 -10.67 23.96 -51.45
CA SER A 29 -9.90 22.75 -51.75
C SER A 29 -10.37 21.62 -50.81
N PRO A 30 -10.98 20.54 -51.31
CA PRO A 30 -11.37 19.39 -50.50
C PRO A 30 -10.17 18.55 -50.01
N VAL A 31 -8.95 18.97 -50.34
CA VAL A 31 -7.71 18.29 -49.97
C VAL A 31 -7.08 19.07 -48.82
N GLU A 32 -7.25 18.59 -47.59
CA GLU A 32 -6.33 18.97 -46.51
C GLU A 32 -4.90 18.75 -47.00
N PRO A 33 -3.96 19.68 -46.79
CA PRO A 33 -2.58 19.47 -47.18
C PRO A 33 -2.10 18.15 -46.58
N CYS A 34 -1.61 17.25 -47.44
CA CYS A 34 -1.20 15.90 -47.06
C CYS A 34 -0.33 15.96 -45.80
N GLN A 35 -0.76 15.35 -44.70
CA GLN A 35 -0.05 15.41 -43.42
C GLN A 35 1.37 14.86 -43.53
N ALA A 36 1.58 13.89 -44.43
CA ALA A 36 2.91 13.36 -44.76
C ALA A 36 3.83 14.38 -45.47
N SER A 37 3.31 15.50 -45.99
CA SER A 37 4.11 16.58 -46.58
C SER A 37 4.69 17.56 -45.56
N GLN A 38 4.13 17.58 -44.34
CA GLN A 38 4.65 18.43 -43.27
C GLN A 38 6.05 17.97 -42.83
N PRO A 39 6.98 18.88 -42.51
CA PRO A 39 8.32 18.51 -42.06
C PRO A 39 8.33 17.99 -40.61
N GLU A 40 7.27 18.28 -39.84
CA GLU A 40 7.19 17.97 -38.41
C GLU A 40 6.01 17.04 -38.09
N ILE A 41 6.13 16.33 -36.97
CA ILE A 41 5.08 15.56 -36.31
C ILE A 41 4.78 16.21 -34.97
N PHE A 42 3.51 16.29 -34.59
CA PHE A 42 3.07 16.77 -33.29
C PHE A 42 3.02 15.63 -32.28
N VAL A 43 3.96 15.63 -31.34
CA VAL A 43 4.14 14.57 -30.34
C VAL A 43 3.54 14.99 -29.02
N VAL A 44 2.61 14.19 -28.50
CA VAL A 44 1.92 14.42 -27.23
C VAL A 44 2.43 13.42 -26.19
N PRO A 45 3.23 13.85 -25.20
CA PRO A 45 3.74 12.93 -24.20
C PRO A 45 2.64 12.50 -23.23
N VAL A 46 2.57 11.20 -23.00
CA VAL A 46 1.68 10.52 -22.05
C VAL A 46 2.49 9.51 -21.24
N ARG A 47 1.92 8.91 -20.20
CA ARG A 47 2.60 7.91 -19.37
C ARG A 47 1.83 6.61 -19.34
N TYR A 48 2.52 5.49 -19.26
CA TYR A 48 1.91 4.24 -18.84
C TYR A 48 1.57 4.32 -17.36
N ALA A 49 0.34 3.98 -17.02
CA ALA A 49 -0.17 3.96 -15.65
C ALA A 49 -1.21 2.85 -15.52
N LEU A 50 -1.46 2.44 -14.28
CA LEU A 50 -2.54 1.49 -14.01
C LEU A 50 -3.88 2.06 -14.52
N ALA A 51 -4.77 1.16 -14.90
CA ALA A 51 -6.07 1.46 -15.50
C ALA A 51 -7.11 0.41 -15.09
N GLU A 52 -8.37 0.76 -15.25
CA GLU A 52 -9.51 -0.13 -15.07
C GLU A 52 -9.60 -1.17 -16.21
N GLU A 53 -9.17 -0.79 -17.42
CA GLU A 53 -9.15 -1.61 -18.63
C GLU A 53 -7.79 -1.65 -19.31
N TRP A 54 -7.53 -2.75 -20.02
CA TRP A 54 -6.33 -2.90 -20.82
C TRP A 54 -6.45 -2.11 -22.12
N THR A 55 -5.41 -1.36 -22.47
CA THR A 55 -5.28 -0.86 -23.84
C THR A 55 -5.13 -2.05 -24.79
N SER A 56 -5.92 -2.03 -25.87
CA SER A 56 -5.88 -3.05 -26.93
C SER A 56 -5.00 -2.63 -28.12
N HIS A 57 -4.46 -1.41 -28.08
CA HIS A 57 -3.75 -0.85 -29.22
C HIS A 57 -2.34 -1.47 -29.37
N PRO A 58 -1.95 -1.97 -30.55
CA PRO A 58 -0.70 -2.73 -30.75
C PRO A 58 0.57 -1.91 -30.52
N CYS A 59 0.51 -0.58 -30.65
CA CYS A 59 1.63 0.31 -30.35
C CYS A 59 1.81 0.56 -28.84
N CYS A 60 0.87 0.15 -27.99
CA CYS A 60 0.96 0.31 -26.55
C CYS A 60 1.48 -0.97 -25.91
N ASP A 61 2.80 -1.10 -25.82
CA ASP A 61 3.46 -2.14 -25.04
C ASP A 61 4.20 -1.49 -23.87
N PRO A 62 3.78 -1.69 -22.62
CA PRO A 62 4.52 -1.17 -21.48
C PRO A 62 5.65 -2.10 -21.00
N GLY A 63 5.77 -3.29 -21.58
CA GLY A 63 6.81 -4.28 -21.27
C GLY A 63 6.64 -4.99 -19.92
N VAL A 64 5.54 -4.75 -19.21
CA VAL A 64 5.16 -5.41 -17.96
C VAL A 64 3.65 -5.59 -17.88
N VAL A 65 3.22 -6.67 -17.23
CA VAL A 65 1.81 -6.99 -17.03
C VAL A 65 1.51 -7.04 -15.53
N PRO A 66 1.02 -5.95 -14.92
CA PRO A 66 0.47 -5.99 -13.56
C PRO A 66 -0.69 -6.99 -13.41
N GLN A 67 -0.89 -7.49 -12.20
CA GLN A 67 -1.94 -8.41 -11.79
C GLN A 67 -3.08 -7.72 -11.04
N SER A 68 -2.80 -6.60 -10.36
CA SER A 68 -3.79 -5.89 -9.54
C SER A 68 -4.75 -5.05 -10.36
N HIS A 69 -4.28 -4.48 -11.47
CA HIS A 69 -5.02 -3.63 -12.38
C HIS A 69 -4.53 -3.82 -13.80
N ALA A 70 -5.33 -3.38 -14.76
CA ALA A 70 -4.90 -3.28 -16.14
C ALA A 70 -3.92 -2.11 -16.33
N MET A 71 -3.42 -1.94 -17.55
CA MET A 71 -2.52 -0.82 -17.87
C MET A 71 -2.86 -0.18 -19.21
N ALA A 72 -2.80 1.15 -19.23
CA ALA A 72 -3.06 1.97 -20.40
C ALA A 72 -2.25 3.28 -20.32
N ALA A 73 -2.37 4.14 -21.33
CA ALA A 73 -1.75 5.46 -21.28
C ALA A 73 -2.64 6.45 -20.51
N ARG A 74 -2.04 7.36 -19.74
CA ARG A 74 -2.71 8.46 -19.05
C ARG A 74 -1.93 9.75 -19.27
N ARG A 75 -2.56 10.89 -19.04
CA ARG A 75 -1.88 12.20 -19.09
C ARG A 75 -0.69 12.22 -18.13
N LEU A 76 0.36 12.94 -18.50
CA LEU A 76 1.47 13.20 -17.57
C LEU A 76 0.94 13.92 -16.33
N ARG A 77 1.42 13.49 -15.16
CA ARG A 77 1.21 14.19 -13.89
C ARG A 77 2.26 15.28 -13.70
N CYS A 78 2.07 16.13 -12.70
CA CYS A 78 3.01 17.21 -12.39
C CYS A 78 4.44 16.67 -12.20
N GLY A 79 5.40 17.34 -12.83
CA GLY A 79 6.78 16.88 -12.90
C GLY A 79 7.54 17.56 -14.04
N TYR A 80 8.47 16.85 -14.65
CA TYR A 80 9.38 17.37 -15.65
C TYR A 80 9.50 16.39 -16.81
N LEU A 81 9.41 16.92 -18.02
CA LEU A 81 9.65 16.21 -19.26
C LEU A 81 11.01 16.66 -19.83
N TYR A 82 11.85 15.70 -20.14
CA TYR A 82 13.14 15.90 -20.79
C TYR A 82 13.09 15.37 -22.22
N VAL A 83 13.52 16.18 -23.18
CA VAL A 83 13.46 15.85 -24.60
C VAL A 83 14.82 16.10 -25.24
N TRP A 84 15.37 15.06 -25.85
CA TRP A 84 16.52 15.16 -26.75
C TRP A 84 16.04 14.87 -28.16
N HIS A 85 16.25 15.80 -29.09
CA HIS A 85 15.84 15.67 -30.47
C HIS A 85 16.95 16.13 -31.40
N HIS A 86 17.16 15.43 -32.52
CA HIS A 86 18.27 15.68 -33.44
C HIS A 86 19.65 15.64 -32.70
N GLU A 87 20.53 16.60 -32.99
CA GLU A 87 21.83 16.80 -32.35
C GLU A 87 21.74 17.46 -30.95
N GLY A 88 20.53 17.73 -30.46
CA GLY A 88 20.27 18.42 -29.20
C GLY A 88 20.18 19.93 -29.34
N PRO A 89 20.33 20.70 -28.24
CA PRO A 89 20.61 20.24 -26.88
C PRO A 89 19.39 19.58 -26.20
N LEU A 90 19.59 19.00 -25.02
CA LEU A 90 18.52 18.56 -24.14
C LEU A 90 17.62 19.74 -23.78
N LYS A 91 16.30 19.58 -23.92
CA LYS A 91 15.29 20.54 -23.47
C LYS A 91 14.54 20.00 -22.26
N ARG A 92 14.08 20.90 -21.39
CA ARG A 92 13.25 20.58 -20.22
C ARG A 92 11.94 21.34 -20.28
N TYR A 93 10.87 20.66 -19.93
CA TYR A 93 9.54 21.22 -19.78
C TYR A 93 9.00 20.84 -18.41
N ALA A 94 8.41 21.79 -17.69
CA ALA A 94 7.59 21.46 -16.52
C ALA A 94 6.20 21.02 -16.96
N VAL A 95 5.69 19.95 -16.38
CA VAL A 95 4.28 19.54 -16.50
C VAL A 95 3.51 20.28 -15.41
N ALA A 96 2.65 21.22 -15.82
CA ALA A 96 1.90 22.08 -14.92
C ALA A 96 0.64 21.42 -14.37
N ASP A 97 0.01 22.04 -13.37
CA ASP A 97 -1.21 21.54 -12.72
C ASP A 97 -2.41 21.44 -13.68
N ASN A 98 -2.45 22.26 -14.74
CA ASN A 98 -3.43 22.13 -15.82
C ASN A 98 -3.13 20.99 -16.82
N GLY A 99 -2.04 20.23 -16.60
CA GLY A 99 -1.55 19.13 -17.43
C GLY A 99 -1.08 19.56 -18.81
N LEU A 100 -0.62 20.81 -18.93
CA LEU A 100 0.11 21.33 -20.08
C LEU A 100 1.59 21.54 -19.72
N LEU A 101 2.44 21.61 -20.75
CA LEU A 101 3.87 21.82 -20.67
C LEU A 101 4.22 23.31 -20.66
N LEU A 102 5.24 23.67 -19.89
CA LEU A 102 5.91 24.97 -19.91
C LEU A 102 7.41 24.75 -20.12
N GLU A 103 7.98 25.32 -21.19
CA GLU A 103 9.43 25.24 -21.43
C GLU A 103 10.20 25.96 -20.31
N GLN A 104 11.27 25.32 -19.83
CA GLN A 104 12.13 25.82 -18.77
C GLN A 104 13.60 25.63 -19.15
N ALA A 105 14.48 26.47 -18.63
CA ALA A 105 15.90 26.21 -18.74
C ALA A 105 16.26 24.96 -17.91
N LEU A 106 17.29 24.22 -18.31
CA LEU A 106 17.67 22.96 -17.65
C LEU A 106 17.95 23.10 -16.15
N HIS A 107 18.32 24.30 -15.71
CA HIS A 107 18.78 24.58 -14.35
C HIS A 107 17.83 25.50 -13.56
N ASP A 108 16.61 25.78 -14.05
CA ASP A 108 15.67 26.52 -13.19
C ASP A 108 15.33 25.69 -11.94
N ALA A 109 15.07 26.39 -10.85
CA ALA A 109 14.79 25.80 -9.55
C ALA A 109 13.58 24.84 -9.60
N PRO A 110 13.57 23.81 -8.74
CA PRO A 110 12.40 22.95 -8.58
C PRO A 110 11.21 23.76 -8.08
N GLY A 111 10.01 23.40 -8.54
CA GLY A 111 8.78 24.08 -8.14
C GLY A 111 7.57 23.64 -8.94
N ARG A 112 6.39 23.70 -8.31
CA ARG A 112 5.12 23.48 -9.03
C ARG A 112 4.84 24.64 -9.97
N VAL A 113 4.36 24.31 -11.16
CA VAL A 113 3.94 25.27 -12.17
C VAL A 113 2.42 25.19 -12.27
N ALA A 114 1.73 26.30 -12.03
CA ALA A 114 0.27 26.33 -12.04
C ALA A 114 -0.30 26.16 -13.47
N ASN A 115 0.28 26.87 -14.45
CA ASN A 115 -0.23 26.91 -15.81
C ASN A 115 0.88 26.68 -16.85
N GLY A 116 0.72 25.65 -17.67
CA GLY A 116 1.48 25.46 -18.91
C GLY A 116 0.71 25.98 -20.12
N THR A 117 1.37 26.02 -21.27
CA THR A 117 0.81 26.54 -22.53
C THR A 117 0.82 25.53 -23.67
N LEU A 118 1.72 24.54 -23.63
CA LEU A 118 1.93 23.58 -24.71
C LEU A 118 1.32 22.23 -24.36
N VAL A 119 0.52 21.65 -25.25
CA VAL A 119 -0.07 20.32 -25.00
C VAL A 119 0.77 19.18 -25.59
N GLY A 120 1.64 19.51 -26.55
CA GLY A 120 2.57 18.62 -27.22
C GLY A 120 3.68 19.43 -27.88
N LEU A 121 4.56 18.75 -28.62
CA LEU A 121 5.75 19.31 -29.23
C LEU A 121 5.75 19.02 -30.72
N ALA A 122 5.99 20.04 -31.55
CA ALA A 122 6.30 19.83 -32.97
C ALA A 122 7.77 19.43 -33.10
N LEU A 123 8.04 18.23 -33.63
CA LEU A 123 9.38 17.66 -33.80
C LEU A 123 9.62 17.29 -35.26
N ASP A 124 10.85 17.47 -35.74
CA ASP A 124 11.24 17.12 -37.12
C ASP A 124 11.14 15.61 -37.33
N LYS A 125 10.34 15.19 -38.31
CA LYS A 125 10.07 13.78 -38.56
C LYS A 125 11.27 12.98 -39.07
N HIS A 126 12.31 13.65 -39.59
CA HIS A 126 13.49 13.00 -40.16
C HIS A 126 14.51 12.59 -39.09
N HIS A 127 14.26 12.93 -37.83
CA HIS A 127 15.18 12.70 -36.73
C HIS A 127 14.46 12.10 -35.53
N ASP A 128 15.07 11.11 -34.89
CA ASP A 128 14.48 10.47 -33.72
C ASP A 128 14.46 11.43 -32.52
N ALA A 129 13.62 11.11 -31.54
CA ALA A 129 13.61 11.78 -30.25
C ALA A 129 13.82 10.77 -29.10
N TRP A 130 14.34 11.27 -27.98
CA TRP A 130 14.40 10.56 -26.72
C TRP A 130 13.66 11.39 -25.69
N MET A 131 12.73 10.77 -24.98
CA MET A 131 11.86 11.44 -24.01
C MET A 131 11.88 10.72 -22.67
N SER A 132 11.90 11.47 -21.57
CA SER A 132 11.81 10.90 -20.22
C SER A 132 11.01 11.82 -19.31
N PHE A 133 10.18 11.22 -18.48
CA PHE A 133 9.39 11.91 -17.46
C PHE A 133 9.97 11.63 -16.08
N THR A 134 10.16 12.68 -15.28
CA THR A 134 10.60 12.58 -13.89
C THR A 134 9.76 13.48 -12.99
N GLU A 135 9.49 13.07 -11.75
CA GLU A 135 8.74 13.91 -10.80
C GLU A 135 9.53 15.11 -10.26
N HIS A 136 10.86 15.00 -10.30
CA HIS A 136 11.80 15.95 -9.73
C HIS A 136 12.87 16.24 -10.79
N PRO A 137 13.43 17.45 -10.85
CA PRO A 137 14.37 17.80 -11.90
C PRO A 137 15.66 16.96 -11.77
N ILE A 138 16.14 16.49 -12.91
CA ILE A 138 17.44 15.85 -13.07
C ILE A 138 18.54 16.89 -12.81
N GLY A 139 19.54 16.52 -12.01
CA GLY A 139 20.67 17.38 -11.67
C GLY A 139 21.55 17.76 -12.88
N PRO A 140 22.37 18.82 -12.78
CA PRO A 140 23.19 19.31 -13.89
C PRO A 140 24.17 18.28 -14.46
N GLU A 141 24.84 17.51 -13.59
CA GLU A 141 25.80 16.48 -13.99
C GLU A 141 25.11 15.36 -14.79
N GLN A 142 23.97 14.91 -14.30
CA GLN A 142 23.17 13.84 -14.93
C GLN A 142 22.54 14.33 -16.24
N CYS A 143 22.11 15.59 -16.31
CA CYS A 143 21.69 16.23 -17.57
C CYS A 143 22.83 16.25 -18.59
N ALA A 144 24.06 16.57 -18.18
CA ALA A 144 25.22 16.57 -19.07
C ALA A 144 25.52 15.16 -19.61
N ARG A 145 25.37 14.12 -18.78
CA ARG A 145 25.53 12.72 -19.18
C ARG A 145 24.49 12.28 -20.24
N LEU A 146 23.32 12.90 -20.30
CA LEU A 146 22.33 12.64 -21.36
C LEU A 146 22.79 13.12 -22.76
N SER A 147 23.92 13.83 -22.87
CA SER A 147 24.56 14.06 -24.18
C SER A 147 25.12 12.78 -24.81
N GLU A 148 25.41 11.76 -24.00
CA GLU A 148 25.86 10.46 -24.46
C GLU A 148 24.66 9.58 -24.88
N ARG A 149 24.66 9.12 -26.13
CA ARG A 149 23.59 8.27 -26.68
C ARG A 149 23.34 7.01 -25.84
N LYS A 150 24.40 6.34 -25.36
CA LYS A 150 24.28 5.13 -24.52
C LYS A 150 23.53 5.39 -23.21
N VAL A 151 23.67 6.58 -22.63
CA VAL A 151 22.95 6.96 -21.41
C VAL A 151 21.48 7.22 -21.75
N ARG A 152 21.21 7.92 -22.86
CA ARG A 152 19.83 8.14 -23.33
C ARG A 152 19.09 6.83 -23.62
N ASP A 153 19.70 5.92 -24.37
CA ASP A 153 19.10 4.62 -24.72
C ASP A 153 18.76 3.76 -23.47
N ARG A 154 19.40 4.03 -22.33
CA ARG A 154 19.13 3.32 -21.06
C ARG A 154 18.04 3.99 -20.21
N HIS A 155 17.89 5.30 -20.30
CA HIS A 155 17.12 6.10 -19.32
C HIS A 155 16.00 6.96 -19.94
N MET A 156 15.93 7.04 -21.26
CA MET A 156 14.91 7.76 -22.00
C MET A 156 14.25 6.82 -23.00
N ARG A 157 12.95 7.00 -23.20
CA ARG A 157 12.18 6.29 -24.22
C ARG A 157 12.59 6.82 -25.59
N HIS A 158 13.04 5.93 -26.47
CA HIS A 158 13.26 6.25 -27.88
C HIS A 158 11.91 6.36 -28.59
N VAL A 159 11.74 7.44 -29.33
CA VAL A 159 10.57 7.80 -30.12
C VAL A 159 11.02 7.83 -31.58
N ASP A 160 10.69 6.77 -32.32
CA ASP A 160 11.09 6.58 -33.71
C ASP A 160 10.21 7.40 -34.65
N LEU A 161 10.52 8.70 -34.76
CA LEU A 161 9.76 9.64 -35.59
C LEU A 161 9.84 9.31 -37.08
N ARG A 162 10.89 8.63 -37.52
CA ARG A 162 11.02 8.16 -38.91
C ARG A 162 10.00 7.07 -39.21
N GLN A 163 9.90 6.08 -38.32
CA GLN A 163 8.88 5.05 -38.43
C GLN A 163 7.46 5.63 -38.38
N VAL A 164 7.23 6.63 -37.52
CA VAL A 164 5.94 7.35 -37.49
C VAL A 164 5.70 8.06 -38.83
N ALA A 165 6.71 8.70 -39.42
CA ALA A 165 6.56 9.37 -40.72
C ALA A 165 6.20 8.38 -41.85
N ASP A 166 6.80 7.20 -41.82
CA ASP A 166 6.62 6.18 -42.88
C ASP A 166 5.33 5.36 -42.71
N THR A 167 4.91 5.10 -41.48
CA THR A 167 3.83 4.14 -41.17
C THR A 167 2.69 4.71 -40.33
N LEU A 168 2.73 6.01 -40.03
CA LEU A 168 1.77 6.75 -39.20
C LEU A 168 1.72 6.31 -37.72
N GLN A 169 2.56 5.36 -37.31
CA GLN A 169 2.64 4.89 -35.93
C GLN A 169 4.00 4.26 -35.66
N ALA A 170 4.37 4.11 -34.41
CA ALA A 170 5.56 3.35 -34.01
C ALA A 170 5.31 2.70 -32.64
N PRO A 171 6.15 1.75 -32.18
CA PRO A 171 6.11 1.29 -30.81
C PRO A 171 6.11 2.47 -29.82
N HIS A 172 5.22 2.43 -28.84
CA HIS A 172 4.93 3.50 -27.87
C HIS A 172 4.40 4.81 -28.48
N CYS A 173 4.10 4.84 -29.77
CA CYS A 173 3.65 6.03 -30.49
C CYS A 173 2.34 5.78 -31.26
N PRO A 174 1.23 5.50 -30.57
CA PRO A 174 -0.07 5.33 -31.23
C PRO A 174 -0.59 6.66 -31.81
N PRO A 175 -1.38 6.62 -32.90
CA PRO A 175 -2.07 7.78 -33.46
C PRO A 175 -3.00 8.45 -32.44
N TRP A 176 -3.13 9.78 -32.53
CA TRP A 176 -4.08 10.53 -31.71
C TRP A 176 -5.53 10.13 -31.96
N GLU A 177 -5.86 9.72 -33.20
CA GLU A 177 -7.18 9.29 -33.63
C GLU A 177 -7.69 8.05 -32.86
N HIS A 178 -6.78 7.29 -32.24
CA HIS A 178 -7.10 6.11 -31.43
C HIS A 178 -7.08 6.40 -29.93
N ALA A 179 -7.30 7.65 -29.52
CA ALA A 179 -7.28 8.03 -28.10
C ALA A 179 -8.24 7.22 -27.22
N ASP A 180 -9.37 6.78 -27.77
CA ASP A 180 -10.38 5.92 -27.12
C ASP A 180 -9.95 4.44 -26.95
N GLN A 181 -8.84 4.04 -27.56
CA GLN A 181 -8.22 2.71 -27.41
C GLN A 181 -6.94 2.75 -26.58
N VAL A 182 -6.44 3.95 -26.27
CA VAL A 182 -5.11 4.19 -25.71
C VAL A 182 -5.19 4.83 -24.32
N LEU A 183 -6.04 5.85 -24.15
CA LEU A 183 -6.12 6.62 -22.92
C LEU A 183 -7.06 5.93 -21.93
N ALA A 184 -6.55 5.63 -20.73
CA ALA A 184 -7.25 4.85 -19.70
C ALA A 184 -8.65 5.40 -19.40
N GLU A 185 -8.77 6.72 -19.26
CA GLU A 185 -10.04 7.37 -18.92
C GLU A 185 -11.04 7.38 -20.08
N LEU A 186 -10.61 7.07 -21.31
CA LEU A 186 -11.45 7.05 -22.52
C LEU A 186 -11.71 5.65 -23.05
N LEU A 187 -11.15 4.61 -22.42
CA LEU A 187 -11.46 3.23 -22.77
C LEU A 187 -12.97 2.98 -22.59
N PRO A 188 -13.64 2.26 -23.51
CA PRO A 188 -15.09 2.34 -23.65
C PRO A 188 -15.90 2.00 -22.40
N GLU A 189 -15.60 0.89 -21.71
CA GLU A 189 -16.40 0.49 -20.54
C GLU A 189 -16.13 1.43 -19.35
N SER A 190 -14.87 1.84 -19.16
CA SER A 190 -14.40 2.73 -18.10
C SER A 190 -14.96 4.12 -18.26
N TYR A 191 -15.00 4.62 -19.50
CA TYR A 191 -15.56 5.92 -19.86
C TYR A 191 -17.06 5.95 -19.52
N LEU A 192 -17.82 4.98 -20.02
CA LEU A 192 -19.26 4.91 -19.79
C LEU A 192 -19.59 4.73 -18.31
N ARG A 193 -18.88 3.82 -17.63
CA ARG A 193 -19.06 3.58 -16.19
C ARG A 193 -18.76 4.83 -15.36
N ALA A 194 -17.66 5.52 -15.63
CA ALA A 194 -17.30 6.73 -14.90
C ALA A 194 -18.38 7.81 -15.05
N LEU A 195 -18.85 8.05 -16.27
CA LEU A 195 -19.90 9.03 -16.53
C LEU A 195 -21.26 8.64 -15.92
N ALA A 196 -21.62 7.37 -15.96
CA ALA A 196 -22.85 6.87 -15.34
C ALA A 196 -22.82 7.05 -13.81
N ILE A 197 -21.67 6.80 -13.17
CA ILE A 197 -21.48 7.08 -11.73
C ILE A 197 -21.58 8.58 -11.43
N GLU A 198 -20.93 9.43 -12.24
CA GLU A 198 -21.02 10.88 -12.08
C GLU A 198 -22.46 11.39 -12.26
N HIS A 199 -23.24 10.81 -13.17
CA HIS A 199 -24.64 11.19 -13.39
C HIS A 199 -25.50 11.01 -12.14
N GLN A 200 -25.23 9.99 -11.32
CA GLN A 200 -25.95 9.75 -10.06
C GLN A 200 -25.67 10.84 -9.00
N ARG A 201 -24.64 11.67 -9.20
CA ARG A 201 -24.26 12.72 -8.25
C ARG A 201 -24.89 14.06 -8.62
N THR A 202 -25.71 14.58 -7.71
CA THR A 202 -26.43 15.84 -7.90
C THR A 202 -25.50 17.07 -7.98
N GLU A 203 -24.27 16.96 -7.48
CA GLU A 203 -23.28 18.05 -7.47
C GLU A 203 -22.94 18.57 -8.87
N TYR A 204 -22.88 17.71 -9.90
CA TYR A 204 -22.56 18.13 -11.26
C TYR A 204 -23.72 18.87 -11.95
N ALA A 205 -24.96 18.45 -11.66
CA ALA A 205 -26.15 19.16 -12.13
C ALA A 205 -26.25 20.55 -11.47
N GLN A 206 -26.07 20.61 -10.14
CA GLN A 206 -26.06 21.86 -9.39
C GLN A 206 -24.93 22.81 -9.83
N HIS A 207 -23.75 22.26 -10.16
CA HIS A 207 -22.65 23.08 -10.66
C HIS A 207 -22.99 23.76 -12.00
N ALA A 208 -23.65 23.06 -12.92
CA ALA A 208 -24.09 23.65 -14.18
C ALA A 208 -25.16 24.73 -13.98
N GLU A 209 -26.08 24.57 -13.01
CA GLU A 209 -27.05 25.60 -12.63
C GLU A 209 -26.34 26.86 -12.11
N ILE A 210 -25.36 26.70 -11.21
CA ILE A 210 -24.56 27.82 -10.68
C ILE A 210 -23.82 28.56 -11.81
N LEU A 211 -23.21 27.83 -12.75
CA LEU A 211 -22.54 28.44 -13.90
C LEU A 211 -23.55 29.16 -14.82
N GLY A 212 -24.76 28.64 -14.95
CA GLY A 212 -25.86 29.28 -15.67
C GLY A 212 -26.26 30.61 -15.04
N ASP A 213 -26.45 30.64 -13.73
CA ASP A 213 -26.76 31.87 -12.98
C ASP A 213 -25.64 32.90 -13.12
N GLN A 214 -24.37 32.48 -13.04
CA GLN A 214 -23.21 33.34 -13.24
C GLN A 214 -23.16 33.91 -14.66
N MET A 215 -23.43 33.09 -15.68
CA MET A 215 -23.49 33.53 -17.06
C MET A 215 -24.62 34.54 -17.28
N ILE A 216 -25.79 34.32 -16.69
CA ILE A 216 -26.93 35.25 -16.78
C ILE A 216 -26.60 36.58 -16.09
N ALA A 217 -25.97 36.53 -14.90
CA ALA A 217 -25.60 37.71 -14.14
C ALA A 217 -24.50 38.54 -14.82
N ALA A 218 -23.52 37.90 -15.45
CA ALA A 218 -22.37 38.54 -16.09
C ALA A 218 -21.92 37.79 -17.36
N PRO A 219 -22.58 38.02 -18.51
CA PRO A 219 -22.28 37.28 -19.74
C PRO A 219 -20.95 37.74 -20.35
N THR A 220 -19.93 36.90 -20.17
CA THR A 220 -18.61 37.01 -20.80
C THR A 220 -18.35 35.78 -21.67
N PRO A 221 -17.45 35.85 -22.67
CA PRO A 221 -17.08 34.65 -23.44
C PRO A 221 -16.60 33.49 -22.57
N ALA A 222 -15.92 33.78 -21.46
CA ALA A 222 -15.45 32.78 -20.50
C ALA A 222 -16.60 32.13 -19.72
N SER A 223 -17.54 32.92 -19.19
CA SER A 223 -18.70 32.38 -18.45
C SER A 223 -19.67 31.63 -19.35
N ILE A 224 -19.86 32.10 -20.60
CA ILE A 224 -20.66 31.39 -21.61
C ILE A 224 -20.03 30.04 -21.91
N LYS A 225 -18.72 30.00 -22.20
CA LYS A 225 -18.01 28.74 -22.48
C LYS A 225 -18.10 27.77 -21.30
N ALA A 226 -17.84 28.24 -20.08
CA ALA A 226 -17.92 27.41 -18.88
C ALA A 226 -19.31 26.78 -18.70
N TYR A 227 -20.38 27.55 -18.90
CA TYR A 227 -21.74 27.03 -18.84
C TYR A 227 -22.05 26.05 -19.99
N THR A 228 -21.68 26.37 -21.23
CA THR A 228 -21.93 25.48 -22.37
C THR A 228 -21.18 24.15 -22.25
N ASP A 229 -19.94 24.19 -21.77
CA ASP A 229 -19.13 22.98 -21.53
C ASP A 229 -19.79 22.12 -20.43
N ALA A 230 -20.25 22.74 -19.34
CA ALA A 230 -20.94 22.03 -18.26
C ALA A 230 -22.25 21.37 -18.73
N MET A 231 -23.04 22.05 -19.57
CA MET A 231 -24.25 21.49 -20.16
C MET A 231 -23.95 20.32 -21.09
N TYR A 232 -22.92 20.44 -21.93
CA TYR A 232 -22.46 19.36 -22.80
C TYR A 232 -22.01 18.14 -22.00
N HIS A 233 -21.20 18.35 -20.96
CA HIS A 233 -20.75 17.30 -20.04
C HIS A 233 -21.93 16.61 -19.34
N ASN A 234 -22.94 17.35 -18.88
CA ASN A 234 -24.15 16.77 -18.28
C ASN A 234 -24.96 15.93 -19.27
N GLN A 235 -25.01 16.35 -20.53
CA GLN A 235 -25.66 15.56 -21.58
C GLN A 235 -24.90 14.26 -21.86
N GLU A 236 -23.57 14.28 -21.92
CA GLU A 236 -22.75 13.07 -22.07
C GLU A 236 -22.95 12.10 -20.90
N ARG A 237 -22.99 12.62 -19.66
CA ARG A 237 -23.31 11.83 -18.46
C ARG A 237 -24.68 11.16 -18.54
N ALA A 238 -25.70 11.90 -18.99
CA ALA A 238 -27.06 11.36 -19.13
C ALA A 238 -27.12 10.22 -20.17
N LYS A 239 -26.48 10.38 -21.33
CA LYS A 239 -26.40 9.31 -22.33
C LYS A 239 -25.70 8.07 -21.79
N ALA A 240 -24.56 8.26 -21.12
CA ALA A 240 -23.82 7.13 -20.53
C ALA A 240 -24.63 6.41 -19.45
N ALA A 241 -25.43 7.13 -18.66
CA ALA A 241 -26.32 6.52 -17.67
C ALA A 241 -27.48 5.73 -18.30
N GLU A 242 -27.96 6.12 -19.49
CA GLU A 242 -28.94 5.34 -20.25
C GLU A 242 -28.33 4.03 -20.78
N GLU A 243 -27.09 4.10 -21.27
CA GLU A 243 -26.36 2.93 -21.79
C GLU A 243 -25.87 1.99 -20.68
N TYR A 244 -25.63 2.52 -19.47
CA TYR A 244 -25.05 1.80 -18.33
C TYR A 244 -25.94 1.91 -17.07
N ALA A 245 -27.19 1.45 -17.18
CA ALA A 245 -28.25 1.64 -16.18
C ALA A 245 -28.09 0.83 -14.87
N GLU A 246 -27.12 -0.08 -14.79
CA GLU A 246 -26.91 -0.95 -13.61
C GLU A 246 -26.17 -0.25 -12.45
N VAL A 247 -25.70 0.99 -12.65
CA VAL A 247 -24.93 1.74 -11.64
C VAL A 247 -25.86 2.36 -10.59
N SER A 248 -25.62 2.01 -9.33
CA SER A 248 -26.26 2.65 -8.18
C SER A 248 -25.46 3.84 -7.66
N ALA A 249 -26.11 4.72 -6.89
CA ALA A 249 -25.47 5.83 -6.21
C ALA A 249 -24.38 5.41 -5.20
N ASP A 250 -24.47 4.17 -4.69
CA ASP A 250 -23.48 3.60 -3.76
C ASP A 250 -22.24 3.01 -4.46
N THR A 251 -22.22 3.04 -5.80
CA THR A 251 -21.08 2.53 -6.59
C THR A 251 -19.87 3.45 -6.39
N PRO A 252 -18.70 2.91 -5.98
CA PRO A 252 -17.50 3.70 -5.82
C PRO A 252 -17.06 4.35 -7.16
N PRO A 253 -16.53 5.59 -7.14
CA PRO A 253 -16.02 6.25 -8.33
C PRO A 253 -14.96 5.40 -9.06
N THR A 254 -14.97 5.47 -10.39
CA THR A 254 -13.95 4.85 -11.24
C THR A 254 -12.58 5.45 -10.93
N GLY A 255 -11.54 4.61 -10.86
CA GLY A 255 -10.18 5.05 -10.57
C GLY A 255 -9.96 5.54 -9.14
N GLU A 256 -10.88 5.31 -8.19
CA GLU A 256 -10.71 5.74 -6.79
C GLU A 256 -9.44 5.17 -6.15
N TRP A 257 -9.00 3.99 -6.58
CA TRP A 257 -7.77 3.35 -6.12
C TRP A 257 -6.50 4.08 -6.59
N SER A 258 -6.58 4.96 -7.60
CA SER A 258 -5.43 5.69 -8.13
C SER A 258 -5.08 6.90 -7.26
N ALA A 259 -3.78 7.15 -7.09
CA ALA A 259 -3.27 8.36 -6.44
C ALA A 259 -3.50 9.63 -7.30
N GLU A 260 -3.83 9.47 -8.58
CA GLU A 260 -4.08 10.55 -9.54
C GLU A 260 -5.54 10.50 -9.98
N ARG A 261 -6.22 11.65 -9.87
CA ARG A 261 -7.67 11.75 -10.14
C ARG A 261 -8.04 11.18 -11.50
N TRP A 262 -9.10 10.38 -11.53
CA TRP A 262 -9.75 9.91 -12.75
C TRP A 262 -10.74 10.97 -13.24
N ASP A 263 -10.55 11.52 -14.45
CA ASP A 263 -11.41 12.57 -15.00
C ASP A 263 -11.52 12.46 -16.52
N ALA A 264 -12.50 11.68 -16.98
CA ALA A 264 -12.67 11.36 -18.40
C ALA A 264 -13.03 12.57 -19.27
N LEU A 265 -13.84 13.48 -18.76
CA LEU A 265 -14.27 14.67 -19.51
C LEU A 265 -13.14 15.69 -19.61
N GLN A 266 -12.32 15.84 -18.57
CA GLN A 266 -11.12 16.66 -18.66
C GLN A 266 -10.11 16.10 -19.69
N VAL A 267 -10.00 14.76 -19.82
CA VAL A 267 -9.19 14.16 -20.89
C VAL A 267 -9.78 14.47 -22.28
N LYS A 268 -11.11 14.43 -22.46
CA LYS A 268 -11.75 14.85 -23.72
C LYS A 268 -11.46 16.32 -24.06
N ASP A 269 -11.58 17.23 -23.09
CA ASP A 269 -11.27 18.66 -23.28
C ASP A 269 -9.78 18.89 -23.63
N TRP A 270 -8.90 18.08 -23.03
CA TRP A 270 -7.47 18.07 -23.33
C TRP A 270 -7.19 17.58 -24.77
N LEU A 271 -7.90 16.57 -25.28
CA LEU A 271 -7.80 16.15 -26.68
C LEU A 271 -8.24 17.24 -27.66
N ALA A 272 -9.29 18.00 -27.33
CA ALA A 272 -9.70 19.15 -28.15
C ALA A 272 -8.60 20.22 -28.21
N THR A 273 -7.87 20.41 -27.10
CA THR A 273 -6.71 21.32 -27.04
C THR A 273 -5.55 20.81 -27.91
N ILE A 274 -5.29 19.49 -27.93
CA ILE A 274 -4.32 18.86 -28.84
C ILE A 274 -4.66 19.14 -30.29
N HIS A 275 -5.91 18.89 -30.67
CA HIS A 275 -6.38 19.13 -32.03
C HIS A 275 -6.17 20.60 -32.45
N ALA A 276 -6.52 21.55 -31.57
CA ALA A 276 -6.38 22.97 -31.84
C ALA A 276 -4.91 23.42 -31.95
N GLN A 277 -4.00 22.91 -31.11
CA GLN A 277 -2.59 23.31 -31.12
C GLN A 277 -1.79 22.65 -32.25
N ALA A 278 -2.09 21.40 -32.61
CA ALA A 278 -1.38 20.66 -33.66
C ALA A 278 -1.59 21.24 -35.07
N ARG A 279 -2.70 21.95 -35.30
CA ARG A 279 -3.08 22.50 -36.61
C ARG A 279 -3.10 21.41 -37.68
N ALA A 280 -2.25 21.52 -38.71
CA ALA A 280 -2.17 20.58 -39.83
C ALA A 280 -1.14 19.45 -39.63
N LEU A 281 -0.43 19.41 -38.49
CA LEU A 281 0.57 18.39 -38.22
C LEU A 281 -0.10 17.05 -37.87
N TYR A 282 0.51 15.95 -38.30
CA TYR A 282 0.12 14.62 -37.86
C TYR A 282 0.42 14.45 -36.36
N ARG A 283 -0.48 13.82 -35.61
CA ARG A 283 -0.41 13.76 -34.14
C ARG A 283 -0.22 12.33 -33.68
N VAL A 284 0.75 12.14 -32.80
CA VAL A 284 0.95 10.86 -32.11
C VAL A 284 1.13 11.09 -30.62
N PHE A 285 0.71 10.12 -29.82
CA PHE A 285 1.13 10.07 -28.43
C PHE A 285 2.59 9.57 -28.34
N ALA A 286 3.28 9.89 -27.25
CA ALA A 286 4.54 9.24 -26.87
C ALA A 286 4.37 8.66 -25.47
N CYS A 287 4.21 7.35 -25.37
CA CYS A 287 3.97 6.63 -24.11
C CYS A 287 5.29 6.44 -23.34
N LEU A 288 5.43 7.18 -22.24
CA LEU A 288 6.60 7.18 -21.36
C LEU A 288 6.39 6.26 -20.14
N ASP A 289 7.48 5.81 -19.52
CA ASP A 289 7.39 5.03 -18.29
C ASP A 289 7.11 5.92 -17.07
N ASP A 290 6.23 5.48 -16.18
CA ASP A 290 5.99 6.12 -14.88
C ASP A 290 5.95 5.08 -13.74
N GLU A 291 7.08 4.40 -13.55
CA GLU A 291 7.25 3.35 -12.52
C GLU A 291 6.94 3.86 -11.10
N LEU A 292 7.23 5.14 -10.81
CA LEU A 292 6.91 5.76 -9.52
C LEU A 292 5.42 6.06 -9.37
N GLY A 293 4.73 6.46 -10.46
CA GLY A 293 3.29 6.64 -10.47
C GLY A 293 2.56 5.34 -10.12
N VAL A 294 3.00 4.22 -10.71
CA VAL A 294 2.42 2.91 -10.41
C VAL A 294 2.64 2.51 -8.94
N LEU A 295 3.83 2.72 -8.38
CA LEU A 295 4.08 2.47 -6.95
C LEU A 295 3.20 3.32 -6.03
N ARG A 296 2.89 4.56 -6.42
CA ARG A 296 1.96 5.44 -5.68
C ARG A 296 0.53 4.91 -5.74
N ASP A 297 0.06 4.49 -6.90
CA ASP A 297 -1.29 3.89 -7.05
C ASP A 297 -1.43 2.65 -6.16
N ILE A 298 -0.46 1.72 -6.22
CA ILE A 298 -0.44 0.51 -5.38
C ILE A 298 -0.47 0.87 -3.88
N ASN A 299 0.29 1.89 -3.48
CA ASN A 299 0.33 2.33 -2.09
C ASN A 299 -0.95 3.01 -1.65
N HIS A 300 -1.50 3.88 -2.48
CA HIS A 300 -2.76 4.57 -2.22
C HIS A 300 -3.90 3.57 -2.04
N GLU A 301 -4.04 2.63 -2.97
CA GLU A 301 -5.07 1.61 -2.88
C GLU A 301 -4.90 0.73 -1.64
N GLN A 302 -3.66 0.36 -1.29
CA GLN A 302 -3.42 -0.46 -0.11
C GLN A 302 -3.85 0.25 1.19
N GLU A 303 -3.66 1.57 1.30
CA GLU A 303 -4.19 2.35 2.42
C GLU A 303 -5.73 2.38 2.42
N GLN A 304 -6.35 2.52 1.24
CA GLN A 304 -7.82 2.51 1.13
C GLN A 304 -8.43 1.16 1.50
N VAL A 305 -7.89 0.05 0.98
CA VAL A 305 -8.33 -1.30 1.31
C VAL A 305 -8.25 -1.54 2.81
N GLN A 306 -7.15 -1.12 3.44
CA GLN A 306 -6.98 -1.24 4.88
C GLN A 306 -7.99 -0.37 5.64
N THR A 307 -8.17 0.89 5.25
CA THR A 307 -9.12 1.81 5.90
C THR A 307 -10.55 1.27 5.83
N ARG A 308 -10.97 0.77 4.65
CA ARG A 308 -12.28 0.14 4.47
C ARG A 308 -12.42 -1.14 5.29
N HIS A 309 -11.36 -1.95 5.36
CA HIS A 309 -11.35 -3.16 6.16
C HIS A 309 -11.52 -2.85 7.66
N GLU A 310 -10.82 -1.83 8.16
CA GLU A 310 -10.93 -1.36 9.54
C GLU A 310 -12.32 -0.82 9.83
N GLN A 311 -12.87 0.03 8.96
CA GLN A 311 -14.23 0.54 9.11
C GLN A 311 -15.25 -0.59 9.11
N TRP A 312 -15.18 -1.52 8.15
CA TRP A 312 -16.08 -2.67 8.11
C TRP A 312 -15.97 -3.52 9.39
N THR A 313 -14.75 -3.70 9.92
CA THR A 313 -14.53 -4.45 11.15
C THR A 313 -15.12 -3.72 12.36
N GLN A 314 -14.99 -2.40 12.43
CA GLN A 314 -15.59 -1.56 13.48
C GLN A 314 -17.12 -1.64 13.42
N ASP A 315 -17.72 -1.44 12.24
CA ASP A 315 -19.16 -1.50 12.02
C ASP A 315 -19.76 -2.86 12.36
N ASN A 316 -18.97 -3.94 12.19
CA ASN A 316 -19.38 -5.31 12.49
C ASN A 316 -18.76 -5.87 13.78
N THR A 317 -18.12 -5.07 14.62
CA THR A 317 -17.43 -5.55 15.84
C THR A 317 -18.40 -6.26 16.78
N LEU A 318 -19.62 -5.74 16.95
CA LEU A 318 -20.64 -6.40 17.76
C LEU A 318 -21.03 -7.76 17.16
N ARG A 319 -21.21 -7.86 15.84
CA ARG A 319 -21.55 -9.13 15.18
C ARG A 319 -20.41 -10.14 15.26
N LEU A 320 -19.17 -9.71 15.11
CA LEU A 320 -17.99 -10.56 15.23
C LEU A 320 -17.81 -11.07 16.66
N SER A 321 -17.85 -10.17 17.65
CA SER A 321 -17.59 -10.50 19.06
C SER A 321 -18.77 -11.19 19.74
N VAL A 322 -19.96 -10.59 19.70
CA VAL A 322 -21.17 -11.14 20.32
C VAL A 322 -21.64 -12.36 19.55
N GLY A 323 -21.55 -12.36 18.22
CA GLY A 323 -21.88 -13.52 17.41
C GLY A 323 -21.00 -14.72 17.70
N GLY A 324 -19.68 -14.51 17.79
CA GLY A 324 -18.73 -15.53 18.20
C GLY A 324 -19.03 -16.07 19.60
N PHE A 325 -19.32 -15.20 20.57
CA PHE A 325 -19.69 -15.57 21.93
C PHE A 325 -21.00 -16.36 22.00
N VAL A 326 -22.05 -15.89 21.31
CA VAL A 326 -23.35 -16.57 21.25
C VAL A 326 -23.17 -17.95 20.63
N ARG A 327 -22.41 -18.06 19.54
CA ARG A 327 -22.11 -19.35 18.92
C ARG A 327 -21.33 -20.25 19.88
N SER A 328 -20.38 -19.70 20.63
CA SER A 328 -19.63 -20.47 21.62
C SER A 328 -20.52 -20.95 22.77
N LEU A 329 -21.57 -20.23 23.17
CA LEU A 329 -22.50 -20.71 24.21
C LEU A 329 -23.30 -21.96 23.81
N ILE A 330 -23.52 -22.19 22.52
CA ILE A 330 -24.44 -23.22 22.03
C ILE A 330 -23.75 -24.33 21.23
N THR A 331 -22.53 -24.08 20.74
CA THR A 331 -21.77 -25.03 19.91
C THR A 331 -20.71 -25.72 20.75
N GLU A 332 -20.55 -27.03 20.53
CA GLU A 332 -19.44 -27.80 21.10
C GLU A 332 -18.16 -27.51 20.32
N ASP A 333 -17.08 -27.15 21.01
CA ASP A 333 -15.78 -26.79 20.42
C ASP A 333 -14.63 -27.57 21.10
N ALA A 334 -13.81 -28.21 20.28
CA ALA A 334 -12.72 -29.06 20.74
C ALA A 334 -11.61 -28.29 21.46
N ALA A 335 -11.34 -27.05 21.06
CA ALA A 335 -10.34 -26.19 21.71
C ALA A 335 -10.85 -25.69 23.06
N GLU A 336 -12.14 -25.39 23.20
CA GLU A 336 -12.73 -25.05 24.50
C GLU A 336 -12.62 -26.22 25.50
N VAL A 337 -12.90 -27.46 25.07
CA VAL A 337 -12.77 -28.64 25.92
C VAL A 337 -11.31 -28.84 26.35
N ALA A 338 -10.38 -28.81 25.39
CA ALA A 338 -8.95 -28.92 25.68
C ALA A 338 -8.45 -27.81 26.61
N GLY A 339 -8.91 -26.57 26.40
CA GLY A 339 -8.57 -25.42 27.24
C GLY A 339 -9.12 -25.51 28.65
N ARG A 340 -10.36 -25.99 28.84
CA ARG A 340 -10.96 -26.21 30.17
C ARG A 340 -10.20 -27.29 30.94
N LEU A 341 -9.89 -28.41 30.30
CA LEU A 341 -9.10 -29.47 30.93
C LEU A 341 -7.70 -28.96 31.29
N ARG A 342 -7.05 -28.24 30.36
CA ARG A 342 -5.76 -27.62 30.65
C ARG A 342 -5.85 -26.67 31.84
N TYR A 343 -6.87 -25.82 31.93
CA TYR A 343 -7.07 -24.92 33.08
C TYR A 343 -7.25 -25.66 34.41
N VAL A 344 -8.07 -26.71 34.44
CA VAL A 344 -8.30 -27.53 35.65
C VAL A 344 -7.00 -28.21 36.12
N TYR A 345 -6.16 -28.64 35.18
CA TYR A 345 -4.91 -29.33 35.46
C TYR A 345 -3.66 -28.42 35.36
N HIS A 346 -3.83 -27.11 35.15
CA HIS A 346 -2.76 -26.13 35.17
C HIS A 346 -2.58 -25.65 36.62
N THR A 347 -1.38 -25.84 37.14
CA THR A 347 -0.84 -25.34 38.42
C THR A 347 -1.72 -24.31 39.15
N SER A 348 -2.56 -24.78 40.09
CA SER A 348 -3.09 -23.94 41.16
C SER A 348 -2.06 -23.90 42.29
N ASN A 349 -1.44 -22.73 42.51
CA ASN A 349 -0.38 -22.53 43.50
C ASN A 349 -0.79 -22.79 44.97
N ASP A 350 -2.05 -23.12 45.27
CA ASP A 350 -2.55 -23.26 46.64
C ASP A 350 -2.90 -24.70 47.07
N SER A 351 -2.74 -25.74 46.23
CA SER A 351 -3.09 -27.11 46.64
C SER A 351 -2.31 -28.22 45.92
N GLY A 352 -1.04 -28.41 46.31
CA GLY A 352 -0.28 -29.63 46.04
C GLY A 352 0.28 -29.75 44.61
N PRO A 353 1.05 -30.83 44.32
CA PRO A 353 1.75 -30.99 43.05
C PRO A 353 0.72 -31.20 41.92
N GLY A 354 0.41 -30.12 41.19
CA GLY A 354 -0.40 -30.18 39.98
C GLY A 354 0.28 -31.10 38.96
N ARG A 355 -0.45 -32.11 38.47
CA ARG A 355 -0.01 -32.90 37.32
C ARG A 355 -0.23 -32.05 36.08
N GLU A 356 0.86 -31.56 35.50
CA GLU A 356 0.82 -30.81 34.25
C GLU A 356 0.46 -31.78 33.12
N ILE A 357 -0.80 -31.74 32.68
CA ILE A 357 -1.30 -32.55 31.57
C ILE A 357 -1.69 -31.59 30.45
N GLU A 358 -0.94 -31.64 29.35
CA GLU A 358 -1.28 -30.89 28.15
C GLU A 358 -2.32 -31.64 27.32
N PHE A 359 -3.48 -30.99 27.11
CA PHE A 359 -4.48 -31.44 26.16
C PHE A 359 -4.39 -30.62 24.87
N SER A 360 -4.31 -31.31 23.73
CA SER A 360 -4.37 -30.71 22.38
C SER A 360 -5.80 -30.58 21.88
N THR A 361 -6.04 -29.68 20.92
CA THR A 361 -7.34 -29.55 20.24
C THR A 361 -7.79 -30.86 19.58
N ALA A 362 -6.85 -31.64 19.03
CA ALA A 362 -7.16 -32.94 18.43
C ALA A 362 -7.68 -33.96 19.47
N GLN A 363 -7.10 -33.98 20.67
CA GLN A 363 -7.60 -34.80 21.77
C GLN A 363 -8.98 -34.33 22.27
N GLY A 364 -9.23 -33.02 22.27
CA GLY A 364 -10.56 -32.46 22.55
C GLY A 364 -11.63 -32.92 21.56
N ASP A 365 -11.29 -33.00 20.27
CA ASP A 365 -12.20 -33.50 19.22
C ASP A 365 -12.50 -35.00 19.39
N ILE A 366 -11.47 -35.81 19.70
CA ILE A 366 -11.65 -37.24 20.02
C ILE A 366 -12.60 -37.41 21.22
N LEU A 367 -12.43 -36.60 22.27
CA LEU A 367 -13.29 -36.62 23.45
C LEU A 367 -14.75 -36.29 23.12
N LEU A 368 -15.00 -35.21 22.36
CA LEU A 368 -16.34 -34.80 21.97
C LEU A 368 -17.02 -35.86 21.10
N LYS A 369 -16.36 -36.36 20.07
CA LYS A 369 -16.88 -37.42 19.18
C LYS A 369 -17.21 -38.70 19.96
N ALA A 370 -16.31 -39.11 20.85
CA ALA A 370 -16.54 -40.30 21.68
C ALA A 370 -17.76 -40.11 22.60
N HIS A 371 -17.90 -38.94 23.24
CA HIS A 371 -19.05 -38.67 24.12
C HIS A 371 -20.38 -38.54 23.36
N GLN A 372 -20.39 -37.94 22.16
CA GLN A 372 -21.58 -37.90 21.30
C GLN A 372 -22.05 -39.31 20.95
N ARG A 373 -21.11 -40.16 20.51
CA ARG A 373 -21.40 -41.55 20.16
C ARG A 373 -21.81 -42.38 21.38
N LEU A 374 -21.21 -42.15 22.55
CA LEU A 374 -21.61 -42.79 23.81
C LEU A 374 -23.04 -42.44 24.20
N ASP A 375 -23.47 -41.19 24.06
CA ASP A 375 -24.85 -40.80 24.34
C ASP A 375 -25.87 -41.53 23.46
N GLU A 376 -25.54 -41.74 22.17
CA GLU A 376 -26.37 -42.51 21.24
C GLU A 376 -26.45 -43.98 21.66
N LEU A 377 -25.30 -44.60 21.94
CA LEU A 377 -25.20 -46.00 22.35
C LEU A 377 -25.91 -46.25 23.69
N LEU A 378 -25.79 -45.35 24.66
CA LEU A 378 -26.48 -45.43 25.95
C LEU A 378 -27.99 -45.18 25.84
N LYS A 379 -28.46 -44.44 24.82
CA LYS A 379 -29.90 -44.34 24.51
C LYS A 379 -30.39 -45.64 23.88
N GLU A 380 -29.61 -46.23 22.97
CA GLU A 380 -29.92 -47.51 22.33
C GLU A 380 -29.98 -48.66 23.36
N GLU A 381 -29.00 -48.73 24.28
CA GLU A 381 -28.97 -49.71 25.38
C GLU A 381 -30.26 -49.63 26.21
N ARG A 382 -30.63 -48.43 26.68
CA ARG A 382 -31.86 -48.20 27.44
C ARG A 382 -33.12 -48.56 26.67
N LEU A 383 -33.16 -48.31 25.36
CA LEU A 383 -34.31 -48.62 24.51
C LEU A 383 -34.46 -50.14 24.31
N ILE A 384 -33.35 -50.86 24.13
CA ILE A 384 -33.33 -52.32 24.06
C ILE A 384 -33.82 -52.92 25.39
N GLU A 385 -33.35 -52.40 26.53
CA GLU A 385 -33.81 -52.84 27.86
C GLU A 385 -35.31 -52.58 28.07
N GLN A 386 -35.81 -51.40 27.69
CA GLN A 386 -37.25 -51.09 27.80
C GLN A 386 -38.13 -51.96 26.91
N GLN A 387 -37.64 -52.38 25.75
CA GLN A 387 -38.38 -53.24 24.82
C GLN A 387 -38.16 -54.74 25.05
N ARG A 388 -37.37 -55.10 26.07
CA ARG A 388 -37.13 -56.48 26.48
C ARG A 388 -38.44 -57.13 26.92
N GLY A 389 -38.79 -58.26 26.31
CA GLY A 389 -40.03 -58.98 26.59
C GLY A 389 -41.26 -58.43 25.86
N HIS A 390 -41.15 -57.28 25.18
CA HIS A 390 -42.22 -56.72 24.35
C HIS A 390 -41.92 -56.93 22.85
N THR A 391 -40.83 -56.32 22.37
CA THR A 391 -40.41 -56.37 20.96
C THR A 391 -39.28 -57.38 20.75
N TYR A 392 -38.44 -57.57 21.77
CA TYR A 392 -37.30 -58.48 21.74
C TYR A 392 -37.53 -59.65 22.70
N SER A 393 -37.26 -60.88 22.25
CA SER A 393 -37.10 -62.01 23.17
C SER A 393 -35.88 -61.79 24.07
N SER A 394 -35.85 -62.39 25.27
CA SER A 394 -34.73 -62.21 26.22
C SER A 394 -33.37 -62.48 25.58
N ARG A 395 -33.26 -63.52 24.73
CA ARG A 395 -32.03 -63.86 24.02
C ARG A 395 -31.63 -62.81 22.97
N GLN A 396 -32.59 -62.31 22.20
CA GLN A 396 -32.34 -61.27 21.20
C GLN A 396 -31.96 -59.92 21.84
N ALA A 397 -32.54 -59.59 22.99
CA ALA A 397 -32.16 -58.42 23.76
C ALA A 397 -30.72 -58.55 24.28
N ASP A 398 -30.33 -59.71 24.82
CA ASP A 398 -28.97 -59.95 25.32
C ASP A 398 -27.92 -59.91 24.20
N GLU A 399 -28.20 -60.48 23.02
CA GLU A 399 -27.33 -60.40 21.85
C GLU A 399 -27.14 -58.95 21.36
N LYS A 400 -28.22 -58.16 21.32
CA LYS A 400 -28.14 -56.73 20.95
C LYS A 400 -27.41 -55.89 22.00
N LEU A 401 -27.64 -56.13 23.29
CA LEU A 401 -26.93 -55.44 24.37
C LEU A 401 -25.42 -55.75 24.33
N TRP A 402 -25.05 -56.99 23.99
CA TRP A 402 -23.64 -57.35 23.82
C TRP A 402 -22.98 -56.56 22.69
N ALA A 403 -23.63 -56.47 21.52
CA ALA A 403 -23.13 -55.69 20.39
C ALA A 403 -22.98 -54.19 20.72
N VAL A 404 -23.94 -53.61 21.46
CA VAL A 404 -23.84 -52.20 21.91
C VAL A 404 -22.67 -52.02 22.88
N ARG A 405 -22.43 -52.96 23.80
CA ARG A 405 -21.29 -52.92 24.73
C ARG A 405 -19.94 -53.02 24.03
N GLU A 406 -19.86 -53.82 22.96
CA GLU A 406 -18.66 -53.88 22.11
C GLU A 406 -18.39 -52.53 21.44
N GLN A 407 -19.43 -51.89 20.87
CA GLN A 407 -19.31 -50.55 20.28
C GLN A 407 -18.94 -49.46 21.32
N ILE A 408 -19.43 -49.55 22.56
CA ILE A 408 -19.02 -48.66 23.66
C ILE A 408 -17.52 -48.82 23.96
N ALA A 409 -17.02 -50.05 24.00
CA ALA A 409 -15.60 -50.33 24.23
C ALA A 409 -14.72 -49.78 23.09
N GLU A 410 -15.14 -49.96 21.83
CA GLU A 410 -14.46 -49.39 20.67
C GLU A 410 -14.44 -47.86 20.68
N THR A 411 -15.57 -47.23 21.02
CA THR A 411 -15.69 -45.76 21.06
C THR A 411 -14.83 -45.15 22.18
N THR A 412 -14.67 -45.84 23.31
CA THR A 412 -13.87 -45.35 24.44
C THR A 412 -12.38 -45.65 24.32
N ALA A 413 -11.96 -46.62 23.51
CA ALA A 413 -10.56 -47.01 23.36
C ALA A 413 -9.62 -45.86 22.93
N PRO A 414 -9.97 -44.97 21.97
CA PRO A 414 -9.15 -43.83 21.61
C PRO A 414 -8.97 -42.83 22.75
N VAL A 415 -10.02 -42.58 23.55
CA VAL A 415 -9.97 -41.73 24.75
C VAL A 415 -9.06 -42.36 25.82
N ARG A 416 -9.13 -43.69 25.94
CA ARG A 416 -8.29 -44.46 26.86
C ARG A 416 -6.81 -44.43 26.50
N ALA A 417 -6.45 -44.20 25.24
CA ALA A 417 -5.06 -44.16 24.82
C ALA A 417 -4.26 -42.96 25.37
N PHE A 418 -4.91 -41.87 25.76
CA PHE A 418 -4.21 -40.64 26.18
C PHE A 418 -4.66 -40.04 27.52
N ILE A 419 -5.74 -40.53 28.14
CA ILE A 419 -6.13 -40.10 29.48
C ILE A 419 -5.63 -41.11 30.52
N PRO A 420 -4.97 -40.67 31.62
CA PRO A 420 -4.59 -41.54 32.72
C PRO A 420 -5.77 -42.25 33.37
N ILE A 421 -5.57 -43.50 33.79
CA ILE A 421 -6.63 -44.36 34.35
C ILE A 421 -7.38 -43.72 35.52
N ASP A 422 -6.67 -43.00 36.38
CA ASP A 422 -7.22 -42.36 37.56
C ASP A 422 -8.03 -41.09 37.25
N LEU A 423 -7.92 -40.52 36.04
CA LEU A 423 -8.60 -39.29 35.64
C LEU A 423 -9.81 -39.52 34.73
N TYR A 424 -10.06 -40.75 34.26
CA TYR A 424 -11.14 -41.02 33.29
C TYR A 424 -12.50 -40.49 33.73
N ASN A 425 -12.93 -40.82 34.95
CA ASN A 425 -14.25 -40.46 35.44
C ASN A 425 -14.40 -38.94 35.61
N GLU A 426 -13.33 -38.26 35.99
CA GLU A 426 -13.31 -36.81 36.18
C GLU A 426 -13.39 -36.08 34.84
N VAL A 427 -12.57 -36.49 33.86
CA VAL A 427 -12.59 -35.93 32.50
C VAL A 427 -13.94 -36.21 31.82
N GLU A 428 -14.48 -37.43 31.98
CA GLU A 428 -15.81 -37.78 31.46
C GLU A 428 -16.89 -36.86 32.04
N THR A 429 -16.86 -36.61 33.36
CA THR A 429 -17.81 -35.72 34.03
C THR A 429 -17.70 -34.28 33.50
N LEU A 430 -16.47 -33.77 33.36
CA LEU A 430 -16.21 -32.42 32.84
C LEU A 430 -16.71 -32.24 31.40
N VAL A 431 -16.42 -33.18 30.50
CA VAL A 431 -16.87 -33.13 29.11
C VAL A 431 -18.39 -33.26 29.03
N ARG A 432 -18.99 -34.16 29.83
CA ARG A 432 -20.45 -34.32 29.90
C ARG A 432 -21.14 -33.06 30.42
N GLN A 433 -20.61 -32.41 31.45
CA GLN A 433 -21.13 -31.16 31.97
C GLN A 433 -21.01 -30.03 30.94
N TYR A 434 -19.87 -29.91 30.27
CA TYR A 434 -19.68 -28.95 29.19
C TYR A 434 -20.73 -29.10 28.08
N ARG A 435 -20.97 -30.32 27.61
CA ARG A 435 -21.99 -30.59 26.57
C ARG A 435 -23.40 -30.33 27.08
N ALA A 436 -23.70 -30.71 28.32
CA ALA A 436 -24.98 -30.43 28.96
C ALA A 436 -25.25 -28.92 29.09
N ASP A 437 -24.22 -28.11 29.38
CA ASP A 437 -24.33 -26.65 29.44
C ASP A 437 -24.72 -26.07 28.07
N LYS A 438 -24.12 -26.56 26.97
CA LYS A 438 -24.47 -26.12 25.60
C LYS A 438 -25.94 -26.39 25.27
N VAL A 439 -26.41 -27.60 25.54
CA VAL A 439 -27.81 -28.00 25.33
C VAL A 439 -28.75 -27.21 26.25
N THR A 440 -28.35 -26.96 27.49
CA THR A 440 -29.14 -26.19 28.46
C THR A 440 -29.32 -24.76 27.98
N ASN A 441 -28.31 -24.14 27.36
CA ASN A 441 -28.42 -22.78 26.83
C ASN A 441 -29.52 -22.62 25.76
N LEU A 442 -29.88 -23.70 25.05
CA LEU A 442 -30.98 -23.74 24.09
C LEU A 442 -32.36 -24.03 24.74
N ALA A 443 -32.40 -24.54 25.98
CA ALA A 443 -33.62 -25.04 26.61
C ALA A 443 -34.52 -23.94 27.21
N LYS A 444 -35.85 -24.10 27.08
CA LYS A 444 -36.87 -23.12 27.49
C LYS A 444 -37.08 -22.91 28.99
N ARG A 445 -36.88 -23.93 29.83
CA ARG A 445 -37.27 -23.88 31.26
C ARG A 445 -36.14 -23.57 32.23
N ALA A 446 -34.88 -23.71 31.82
CA ALA A 446 -33.71 -23.55 32.69
C ALA A 446 -32.48 -22.92 31.99
N GLY A 447 -32.62 -22.52 30.73
CA GLY A 447 -31.53 -22.05 29.87
C GLY A 447 -31.53 -20.56 29.55
N ALA A 448 -30.47 -20.11 28.89
CA ALA A 448 -30.35 -18.75 28.36
C ALA A 448 -31.36 -18.41 27.24
N ARG A 449 -32.07 -19.42 26.69
CA ARG A 449 -33.11 -19.26 25.66
C ARG A 449 -32.62 -18.50 24.43
N VAL A 450 -31.41 -18.84 23.98
CA VAL A 450 -30.69 -18.10 22.94
C VAL A 450 -31.52 -17.95 21.65
N GLU A 451 -32.21 -19.02 21.23
CA GLU A 451 -33.08 -19.03 20.03
C GLU A 451 -34.31 -18.11 20.12
N GLU A 452 -34.74 -17.71 21.32
CA GLU A 452 -35.88 -16.79 21.48
C GLU A 452 -35.47 -15.33 21.25
N TYR A 453 -34.20 -15.01 21.44
CA TYR A 453 -33.68 -13.64 21.38
C TYR A 453 -32.78 -13.38 20.16
N ILE A 454 -32.28 -14.44 19.51
CA ILE A 454 -31.30 -14.37 18.43
C ILE A 454 -31.71 -15.29 17.29
N ASP A 455 -31.74 -14.73 16.08
CA ASP A 455 -31.88 -15.50 14.84
C ASP A 455 -30.59 -16.28 14.56
N LEU A 456 -30.51 -17.51 15.06
CA LEU A 456 -29.34 -18.38 14.88
C LEU A 456 -29.04 -18.70 13.41
N PRO A 457 -30.01 -19.03 12.54
CA PRO A 457 -29.76 -19.21 11.12
C PRO A 457 -29.09 -18.00 10.44
N ALA A 458 -29.59 -16.78 10.71
CA ALA A 458 -29.00 -15.57 10.16
C ALA A 458 -27.59 -15.32 10.71
N LEU A 459 -27.40 -15.51 12.03
CA LEU A 459 -26.10 -15.37 12.68
C LEU A 459 -25.06 -16.32 12.09
N ASN A 460 -25.40 -17.61 11.97
CA ASN A 460 -24.49 -18.62 11.44
C ASN A 460 -24.18 -18.35 9.96
N THR A 461 -25.19 -17.99 9.16
CA THR A 461 -24.97 -17.59 7.75
C THR A 461 -23.99 -16.42 7.65
N TRP A 462 -24.12 -15.44 8.55
CA TRP A 462 -23.23 -14.29 8.56
C TRP A 462 -21.78 -14.68 8.95
N LEU A 463 -21.61 -15.46 10.03
CA LEU A 463 -20.31 -15.90 10.52
C LEU A 463 -19.60 -16.89 9.59
N ASP A 464 -20.35 -17.73 8.87
CA ASP A 464 -19.77 -18.79 8.03
C ASP A 464 -19.61 -18.36 6.56
N ARG A 465 -20.36 -17.35 6.10
CA ARG A 465 -20.31 -16.89 4.70
C ARG A 465 -19.93 -15.43 4.57
N THR A 466 -20.66 -14.53 5.22
CA THR A 466 -20.51 -13.08 4.96
C THR A 466 -19.17 -12.55 5.46
N ALA A 467 -18.84 -12.82 6.73
CA ALA A 467 -17.57 -12.38 7.29
C ALA A 467 -16.36 -13.05 6.60
N PRO A 468 -16.31 -14.39 6.44
CA PRO A 468 -15.20 -15.04 5.73
C PRO A 468 -15.02 -14.57 4.29
N ALA A 469 -16.10 -14.29 3.56
CA ALA A 469 -16.01 -13.76 2.20
C ALA A 469 -15.32 -12.38 2.16
N HIS A 470 -15.65 -11.47 3.10
CA HIS A 470 -14.98 -10.18 3.21
C HIS A 470 -13.49 -10.33 3.49
N TYR A 471 -13.11 -11.15 4.49
CA TYR A 471 -11.69 -11.40 4.79
C TYR A 471 -10.95 -12.04 3.61
N ALA A 472 -11.60 -12.95 2.88
CA ALA A 472 -11.03 -13.56 1.67
C ALA A 472 -10.79 -12.51 0.57
N GLN A 473 -11.77 -11.63 0.32
CA GLN A 473 -11.65 -10.54 -0.65
C GLN A 473 -10.51 -9.58 -0.30
N VAL A 474 -10.41 -9.16 0.97
CA VAL A 474 -9.32 -8.27 1.43
C VAL A 474 -7.96 -8.95 1.26
N LYS A 475 -7.86 -10.24 1.60
CA LYS A 475 -6.62 -11.02 1.45
C LYS A 475 -6.22 -11.19 -0.02
N GLU A 476 -7.18 -11.49 -0.89
CA GLU A 476 -6.96 -11.59 -2.34
C GLU A 476 -6.45 -10.26 -2.89
N ARG A 477 -7.11 -9.14 -2.53
CA ARG A 477 -6.70 -7.82 -3.00
C ARG A 477 -5.28 -7.45 -2.57
N HIS A 478 -4.94 -7.65 -1.30
CA HIS A 478 -3.57 -7.45 -0.83
C HIS A 478 -2.56 -8.36 -1.56
N THR A 479 -2.94 -9.60 -1.89
CA THR A 479 -2.06 -10.54 -2.59
C THR A 479 -1.66 -10.00 -3.96
N LEU A 480 -2.62 -9.48 -4.73
CA LEU A 480 -2.39 -8.87 -6.03
C LEU A 480 -1.53 -7.60 -5.93
N LEU A 481 -1.84 -6.71 -4.98
CA LEU A 481 -1.08 -5.47 -4.76
C LEU A 481 0.39 -5.76 -4.39
N TYR A 482 0.64 -6.74 -3.54
CA TYR A 482 2.01 -7.13 -3.20
C TYR A 482 2.76 -7.75 -4.38
N ALA A 483 2.08 -8.49 -5.28
CA ALA A 483 2.71 -9.06 -6.46
C ALA A 483 3.23 -7.97 -7.40
N ASP A 484 2.39 -6.97 -7.69
CA ASP A 484 2.79 -5.83 -8.53
C ASP A 484 3.85 -4.98 -7.85
N ARG A 485 3.76 -4.82 -6.53
CA ARG A 485 4.76 -4.08 -5.79
C ARG A 485 6.16 -4.70 -5.90
N ASP A 486 6.29 -6.03 -5.82
CA ASP A 486 7.59 -6.70 -5.98
C ASP A 486 8.21 -6.39 -7.35
N LEU A 487 7.37 -6.39 -8.39
CA LEU A 487 7.77 -6.07 -9.75
C LEU A 487 8.28 -4.62 -9.85
N TYR A 488 7.51 -3.65 -9.36
CA TYR A 488 7.81 -2.23 -9.54
C TYR A 488 8.90 -1.72 -8.57
N LEU A 489 9.05 -2.32 -7.38
CA LEU A 489 10.15 -1.98 -6.47
C LEU A 489 11.52 -2.26 -7.09
N ARG A 490 11.67 -3.26 -7.96
CA ARG A 490 12.95 -3.55 -8.63
C ARG A 490 13.18 -2.73 -9.90
N ARG A 491 12.13 -2.08 -10.42
CA ARG A 491 12.17 -1.33 -11.69
C ARG A 491 12.34 0.17 -11.52
N HIS A 492 11.88 0.73 -10.39
CA HIS A 492 11.87 2.19 -10.20
C HIS A 492 13.25 2.85 -10.24
N HIS A 493 14.35 2.10 -10.13
CA HIS A 493 15.70 2.63 -10.33
C HIS A 493 15.85 3.33 -11.70
N ARG A 494 15.05 2.96 -12.71
CA ARG A 494 14.97 3.64 -14.01
C ARG A 494 14.44 5.07 -13.92
N ALA A 495 13.59 5.36 -12.95
CA ALA A 495 13.02 6.67 -12.71
C ALA A 495 13.85 7.52 -11.72
N THR A 496 14.78 6.89 -10.99
CA THR A 496 15.54 7.52 -9.90
C THR A 496 17.07 7.43 -10.06
N TRP A 497 17.56 7.04 -11.24
CA TRP A 497 19.00 6.87 -11.52
C TRP A 497 19.82 8.17 -11.36
N TRP A 498 19.14 9.32 -11.39
CA TRP A 498 19.74 10.65 -11.35
C TRP A 498 19.85 11.22 -9.93
N VAL A 499 19.36 10.50 -8.91
CA VAL A 499 19.30 10.98 -7.52
C VAL A 499 20.69 11.31 -7.00
N ASP A 500 20.83 12.55 -6.51
CA ASP A 500 21.97 13.02 -5.74
C ASP A 500 21.67 12.88 -4.24
N TYR A 501 22.46 12.04 -3.56
CA TYR A 501 22.29 11.78 -2.14
C TYR A 501 22.97 12.81 -1.24
N ASP A 502 23.87 13.64 -1.78
CA ASP A 502 24.53 14.71 -1.03
C ASP A 502 23.64 15.96 -0.97
N ASP A 503 22.79 16.17 -1.97
CA ASP A 503 21.82 17.28 -2.01
C ASP A 503 20.70 17.12 -0.97
N ASN A 504 20.48 18.18 -0.18
CA ASN A 504 19.44 18.20 0.85
C ASN A 504 18.03 18.26 0.21
N GLY A 505 17.86 19.05 -0.86
CA GLY A 505 16.57 19.18 -1.54
C GLY A 505 16.06 17.84 -2.08
N THR A 506 16.96 17.06 -2.67
CA THR A 506 16.71 15.71 -3.20
C THR A 506 16.36 14.75 -2.08
N ARG A 507 17.11 14.72 -0.97
CA ARG A 507 16.77 13.88 0.19
C ARG A 507 15.44 14.27 0.83
N ALA A 508 15.08 15.55 0.87
CA ALA A 508 13.76 15.99 1.32
C ALA A 508 12.64 15.55 0.36
N TRP A 509 12.91 15.48 -0.95
CA TRP A 509 11.97 14.87 -1.90
C TRP A 509 11.87 13.34 -1.72
N LEU A 510 12.97 12.64 -1.42
CA LEU A 510 12.95 11.20 -1.14
C LEU A 510 12.05 10.84 0.05
N ASP A 511 11.99 11.67 1.09
CA ASP A 511 11.04 11.48 2.21
C ASP A 511 9.58 11.46 1.73
N ARG A 512 9.20 12.44 0.90
CA ARG A 512 7.86 12.53 0.29
C ARG A 512 7.59 11.37 -0.63
N LEU A 513 8.55 11.03 -1.48
CA LEU A 513 8.44 9.91 -2.42
C LEU A 513 8.21 8.60 -1.68
N ALA A 514 9.03 8.32 -0.68
CA ALA A 514 8.96 7.09 0.08
C ALA A 514 7.66 7.01 0.88
N THR A 515 7.15 8.14 1.39
CA THR A 515 5.82 8.18 2.01
C THR A 515 4.75 7.82 0.99
N ALA A 516 4.78 8.42 -0.20
CA ALA A 516 3.79 8.16 -1.24
C ALA A 516 3.82 6.73 -1.81
N CYS A 517 4.97 6.03 -1.74
CA CYS A 517 5.14 4.69 -2.30
C CYS A 517 5.13 3.55 -1.26
N LEU A 518 5.47 3.81 0.01
CA LEU A 518 5.74 2.76 1.01
C LEU A 518 4.90 2.86 2.29
N SER A 519 4.13 3.93 2.50
CA SER A 519 3.44 4.17 3.77
C SER A 519 2.49 3.03 4.20
N ALA A 520 1.97 2.25 3.26
CA ALA A 520 1.09 1.10 3.48
C ALA A 520 1.83 -0.25 3.52
N GLN A 521 3.12 -0.27 3.16
CA GLN A 521 3.89 -1.49 2.88
C GLN A 521 3.76 -2.53 4.00
N CYS A 522 4.07 -2.13 5.24
CA CYS A 522 4.21 -3.02 6.39
C CYS A 522 2.94 -3.13 7.24
N LEU A 523 1.76 -2.85 6.68
CA LEU A 523 0.48 -3.06 7.38
C LEU A 523 0.23 -4.55 7.68
N HIS A 524 0.75 -5.44 6.82
CA HIS A 524 0.67 -6.90 6.98
C HIS A 524 2.06 -7.53 6.95
N ASP A 525 2.18 -8.73 7.52
CA ASP A 525 3.45 -9.45 7.66
C ASP A 525 4.15 -9.70 6.32
N LYS A 526 3.39 -10.07 5.28
CA LYS A 526 3.91 -10.26 3.92
C LYS A 526 4.62 -9.01 3.38
N GLY A 527 4.09 -7.82 3.68
CA GLY A 527 4.70 -6.58 3.24
C GLY A 527 5.97 -6.23 4.02
N ALA A 528 6.03 -6.57 5.30
CA ALA A 528 7.24 -6.45 6.11
C ALA A 528 8.35 -7.40 5.63
N GLU A 529 8.00 -8.65 5.30
CA GLU A 529 8.90 -9.62 4.67
C GLU A 529 9.42 -9.10 3.33
N GLN A 530 8.52 -8.72 2.41
CA GLN A 530 8.88 -8.21 1.09
C GLN A 530 9.83 -7.01 1.17
N TYR A 531 9.57 -6.04 2.05
CA TYR A 531 10.43 -4.86 2.15
C TYR A 531 11.78 -5.17 2.81
N ALA A 532 11.80 -6.06 3.80
CA ALA A 532 13.06 -6.53 4.37
C ALA A 532 13.91 -7.25 3.33
N ASP A 533 13.32 -8.11 2.51
CA ASP A 533 14.02 -8.81 1.42
C ASP A 533 14.53 -7.83 0.36
N TYR A 534 13.72 -6.83 0.01
CA TYR A 534 14.14 -5.75 -0.88
C TYR A 534 15.34 -4.96 -0.33
N VAL A 535 15.34 -4.62 0.97
CA VAL A 535 16.48 -3.93 1.62
C VAL A 535 17.74 -4.80 1.63
N ARG A 536 17.64 -6.13 1.77
CA ARG A 536 18.80 -7.04 1.69
C ARG A 536 19.30 -7.25 0.26
N SER A 537 18.48 -6.98 -0.74
CA SER A 537 18.80 -7.25 -2.14
C SER A 537 19.91 -6.31 -2.67
N PRO A 538 20.68 -6.72 -3.69
CA PRO A 538 21.68 -5.88 -4.34
C PRO A 538 21.07 -4.86 -5.32
N ASP A 539 19.75 -4.63 -5.25
CA ASP A 539 19.03 -3.72 -6.15
C ASP A 539 19.57 -2.28 -6.04
N PRO A 540 19.70 -1.52 -7.14
CA PRO A 540 20.21 -0.15 -7.10
C PRO A 540 19.14 0.91 -6.74
N GLY A 541 17.90 0.50 -6.47
CA GLY A 541 16.76 1.37 -6.24
C GLY A 541 16.88 2.22 -4.97
N VAL A 542 16.47 3.48 -5.07
CA VAL A 542 16.68 4.49 -4.02
C VAL A 542 15.85 4.20 -2.76
N LEU A 543 14.68 3.56 -2.91
CA LEU A 543 13.79 3.26 -1.79
C LEU A 543 14.38 2.27 -0.78
N ARG A 544 15.45 1.55 -1.13
CA ARG A 544 16.15 0.65 -0.19
C ARG A 544 17.01 1.43 0.82
N GLN A 545 17.36 2.68 0.48
CA GLN A 545 18.23 3.55 1.29
C GLN A 545 17.50 4.23 2.44
N LEU A 546 16.19 4.01 2.61
CA LEU A 546 15.38 4.66 3.64
C LEU A 546 15.98 4.47 5.04
N PHE A 547 16.31 3.23 5.41
CA PHE A 547 16.88 2.94 6.73
C PHE A 547 18.34 3.40 6.87
N PHE A 548 18.98 3.76 5.77
CA PHE A 548 20.30 4.41 5.72
C PHE A 548 20.19 5.93 5.58
N ALA A 549 19.01 6.51 5.86
CA ALA A 549 18.74 7.93 5.78
C ALA A 549 19.17 8.54 4.44
N TRP A 550 18.91 7.81 3.35
CA TRP A 550 19.26 8.20 1.98
C TRP A 550 20.77 8.36 1.77
N SER A 551 21.58 7.51 2.40
CA SER A 551 23.04 7.55 2.27
C SER A 551 23.63 6.18 1.93
N PRO A 552 23.90 5.90 0.64
CA PRO A 552 24.63 4.70 0.24
C PRO A 552 26.05 4.64 0.83
N THR A 553 26.66 5.80 1.08
CA THR A 553 27.96 5.88 1.76
C THR A 553 27.87 5.44 3.22
N LEU A 554 26.74 5.71 3.91
CA LEU A 554 26.47 5.19 5.25
C LEU A 554 26.31 3.67 5.22
N GLU A 555 25.51 3.14 4.30
CA GLU A 555 25.37 1.69 4.11
C GLU A 555 26.73 1.01 3.91
N ALA A 556 27.55 1.54 3.00
CA ALA A 556 28.88 1.01 2.72
C ALA A 556 29.79 1.05 3.96
N ALA A 557 29.74 2.14 4.74
CA ALA A 557 30.53 2.28 5.96
C ALA A 557 30.09 1.29 7.06
N LEU A 558 28.79 1.03 7.19
CA LEU A 558 28.22 0.15 8.21
C LEU A 558 28.32 -1.34 7.86
N ASN A 559 28.42 -1.69 6.57
CA ASN A 559 28.68 -3.05 6.12
C ASN A 559 30.14 -3.50 6.34
N SER A 560 31.03 -2.59 6.72
CA SER A 560 32.43 -2.91 7.03
C SER A 560 32.57 -3.50 8.43
N ALA A 561 32.67 -4.84 8.53
CA ALA A 561 32.81 -5.57 9.80
C ALA A 561 33.95 -5.06 10.70
N SER A 562 35.01 -4.49 10.12
CA SER A 562 36.17 -3.94 10.84
C SER A 562 35.88 -2.73 11.73
N ARG A 563 34.72 -2.06 11.58
CA ARG A 563 34.40 -0.80 12.27
C ARG A 563 33.30 -0.90 13.33
N HIS A 564 32.75 -2.09 13.55
CA HIS A 564 31.58 -2.24 14.44
C HIS A 564 31.89 -1.85 15.90
N SER A 565 33.04 -2.25 16.44
CA SER A 565 33.46 -1.90 17.81
C SER A 565 33.72 -0.41 17.98
N GLU A 566 34.38 0.23 17.01
CA GLU A 566 34.62 1.68 17.00
C GLU A 566 33.31 2.47 16.95
N LEU A 567 32.35 1.99 16.16
CA LEU A 567 31.01 2.58 16.09
C LEU A 567 30.29 2.50 17.44
N LEU A 568 30.26 1.33 18.07
CA LEU A 568 29.64 1.16 19.40
C LEU A 568 30.33 2.05 20.44
N SER A 569 31.66 2.18 20.40
CA SER A 569 32.40 3.09 21.27
C SER A 569 32.04 4.56 21.03
N ALA A 570 31.83 4.98 19.79
CA ALA A 570 31.37 6.33 19.45
C ALA A 570 29.94 6.59 19.95
N LEU A 571 29.03 5.63 19.77
CA LEU A 571 27.64 5.72 20.24
C LEU A 571 27.53 5.72 21.78
N ALA A 572 28.49 5.10 22.48
CA ALA A 572 28.56 5.04 23.94
C ALA A 572 29.07 6.34 24.59
N GLN A 573 29.59 7.30 23.83
CA GLN A 573 30.07 8.58 24.37
C GLN A 573 28.93 9.41 24.98
N GLU A 574 29.07 9.85 26.23
CA GLU A 574 28.04 10.67 26.90
C GLU A 574 27.99 12.10 26.34
N ASN A 575 29.15 12.70 26.08
CA ASN A 575 29.23 14.04 25.49
C ASN A 575 28.87 14.01 24.00
N ARG A 576 27.84 14.78 23.62
CA ARG A 576 27.33 14.83 22.24
C ARG A 576 28.36 15.32 21.22
N ALA A 577 29.17 16.32 21.56
CA ALA A 577 30.21 16.84 20.65
C ALA A 577 31.32 15.80 20.42
N ASN A 578 31.74 15.11 21.48
CA ASN A 578 32.73 14.03 21.37
C ASN A 578 32.16 12.85 20.56
N ALA A 579 30.89 12.50 20.78
CA ALA A 579 30.21 11.47 20.00
C ALA A 579 30.14 11.84 18.52
N TYR A 580 29.82 13.10 18.20
CA TYR A 580 29.77 13.60 16.84
C TYR A 580 31.14 13.49 16.14
N GLU A 581 32.21 13.98 16.77
CA GLU A 581 33.56 13.90 16.20
C GLU A 581 34.03 12.44 16.04
N ALA A 582 33.70 11.57 16.99
CA ALA A 582 33.99 10.15 16.89
C ALA A 582 33.23 9.48 15.73
N LEU A 583 31.94 9.78 15.56
CA LEU A 583 31.13 9.28 14.46
C LEU A 583 31.63 9.80 13.11
N ALA A 584 31.97 11.09 13.01
CA ALA A 584 32.55 11.68 11.81
C ALA A 584 33.87 10.99 11.41
N LYS A 585 34.68 10.58 12.39
CA LYS A 585 35.91 9.82 12.16
C LYS A 585 35.64 8.38 11.72
N VAL A 586 34.75 7.66 12.39
CA VAL A 586 34.41 6.26 12.07
C VAL A 586 33.74 6.16 10.70
N LEU A 587 32.94 7.17 10.34
CA LEU A 587 32.16 7.26 9.11
C LEU A 587 32.84 8.17 8.07
N ALA A 588 34.17 8.29 8.09
CA ALA A 588 34.94 9.29 7.32
C ALA A 588 34.69 9.43 5.78
N PRO A 589 34.05 8.50 5.05
CA PRO A 589 33.56 8.83 3.70
C PRO A 589 32.38 9.79 3.67
N LEU A 590 31.62 9.92 4.77
CA LEU A 590 30.47 10.82 4.86
C LEU A 590 30.90 12.25 5.14
N SER A 591 30.28 13.19 4.44
CA SER A 591 30.44 14.61 4.74
C SER A 591 29.75 14.96 6.08
N ARG A 592 30.29 15.97 6.78
CA ARG A 592 29.65 16.52 7.99
C ARG A 592 28.23 17.04 7.70
N ALA A 593 28.01 17.61 6.52
CA ALA A 593 26.69 18.08 6.09
C ALA A 593 25.67 16.94 5.99
N VAL A 594 26.08 15.75 5.54
CA VAL A 594 25.21 14.56 5.54
C VAL A 594 24.91 14.10 6.97
N LEU A 595 25.91 14.07 7.86
CA LEU A 595 25.69 13.73 9.27
C LEU A 595 24.73 14.71 9.98
N ASP A 596 24.88 16.01 9.71
CA ASP A 596 24.00 17.04 10.26
C ASP A 596 22.56 16.88 9.77
N ASP A 597 22.35 16.58 8.48
CA ASP A 597 21.03 16.30 7.92
C ASP A 597 20.39 15.03 8.52
N ILE A 598 21.16 13.96 8.70
CA ILE A 598 20.70 12.74 9.38
C ILE A 598 20.24 13.06 10.81
N GLY A 599 21.06 13.82 11.55
CA GLY A 599 20.72 14.28 12.90
C GLY A 599 19.47 15.16 12.92
N ALA A 600 19.34 16.06 11.96
CA ALA A 600 18.17 16.93 11.81
C ALA A 600 16.90 16.10 11.52
N ARG A 601 16.93 15.13 10.60
CA ARG A 601 15.75 14.25 10.36
C ARG A 601 15.35 13.46 11.60
N ALA A 602 16.34 12.93 12.32
CA ALA A 602 16.09 12.16 13.53
C ALA A 602 15.53 13.00 14.69
N SER A 603 15.88 14.29 14.76
CA SER A 603 15.42 15.21 15.81
C SER A 603 13.98 15.70 15.63
N HIS A 604 13.33 15.41 14.50
CA HIS A 604 11.92 15.74 14.23
C HIS A 604 11.04 14.47 14.33
N PRO A 605 10.41 14.17 15.48
CA PRO A 605 9.64 12.93 15.70
C PRO A 605 8.45 12.73 14.75
N HIS A 606 7.91 13.85 14.25
CA HIS A 606 6.77 13.90 13.33
C HIS A 606 7.17 14.23 11.89
N GLY A 607 8.47 14.29 11.58
CA GLY A 607 8.95 14.42 10.21
C GLY A 607 8.56 13.21 9.36
N GLU A 608 8.50 13.40 8.05
CA GLU A 608 8.12 12.37 7.07
C GLU A 608 9.00 11.13 7.18
N TRP A 609 10.34 11.30 7.20
CA TRP A 609 11.28 10.18 7.36
C TRP A 609 11.04 9.37 8.63
N ASN A 610 10.96 10.02 9.79
CA ASN A 610 10.77 9.34 11.08
C ASN A 610 9.41 8.63 11.13
N THR A 611 8.37 9.26 10.59
CA THR A 611 7.03 8.67 10.46
C THR A 611 7.05 7.42 9.60
N LEU A 612 7.73 7.46 8.45
CA LEU A 612 7.82 6.33 7.56
C LEU A 612 8.67 5.18 8.16
N VAL A 613 9.83 5.48 8.75
CA VAL A 613 10.66 4.46 9.42
C VAL A 613 9.87 3.74 10.52
N LYS A 614 9.03 4.46 11.29
CA LYS A 614 8.11 3.86 12.25
C LYS A 614 7.09 2.93 11.58
N ARG A 615 6.43 3.39 10.53
CA ARG A 615 5.44 2.57 9.78
C ARG A 615 6.06 1.31 9.21
N LEU A 616 7.33 1.36 8.82
CA LEU A 616 8.08 0.20 8.30
C LEU A 616 8.83 -0.59 9.39
N GLY A 617 8.59 -0.30 10.68
CA GLY A 617 9.28 -0.93 11.81
C GLY A 617 9.20 -2.46 11.83
N ALA A 618 8.11 -3.04 11.31
CA ALA A 618 7.97 -4.49 11.18
C ALA A 618 9.03 -5.12 10.25
N ALA A 619 9.46 -4.41 9.20
CA ALA A 619 10.55 -4.87 8.34
C ALA A 619 11.90 -4.84 9.07
N LEU A 620 12.13 -3.86 9.97
CA LEU A 620 13.35 -3.81 10.78
C LEU A 620 13.49 -4.99 11.73
N LEU A 621 12.38 -5.51 12.28
CA LEU A 621 12.40 -6.76 13.07
C LEU A 621 12.90 -7.96 12.26
N ARG A 622 12.57 -7.99 10.97
CA ARG A 622 13.03 -9.03 10.03
C ARG A 622 14.50 -8.82 9.63
N LEU A 623 14.99 -7.58 9.65
CA LEU A 623 16.38 -7.20 9.33
C LEU A 623 17.34 -7.36 10.52
N LYS A 624 17.16 -8.36 11.39
CA LYS A 624 18.11 -8.67 12.46
C LYS A 624 19.45 -9.18 11.89
N GLY A 625 20.54 -9.01 12.64
CA GLY A 625 21.85 -9.54 12.27
C GLY A 625 21.83 -11.07 12.18
N GLU A 626 22.63 -11.63 11.26
CA GLU A 626 22.73 -13.09 11.05
C GLU A 626 23.47 -13.78 12.20
N GLU A 627 24.43 -13.09 12.82
CA GLU A 627 25.17 -13.59 13.99
C GLU A 627 24.43 -13.25 15.28
N ALA A 628 24.41 -14.18 16.24
CA ALA A 628 23.70 -14.06 17.52
C ALA A 628 24.09 -12.82 18.35
N MET A 629 25.21 -12.18 18.05
CA MET A 629 25.76 -11.03 18.78
C MET A 629 25.93 -9.75 17.94
N ALA A 630 25.58 -9.77 16.65
CA ALA A 630 25.78 -8.62 15.76
C ALA A 630 24.48 -7.82 15.54
N LEU A 631 24.55 -6.49 15.64
CA LEU A 631 23.49 -5.61 15.15
C LEU A 631 23.56 -5.50 13.63
N SER A 632 22.41 -5.48 12.97
CA SER A 632 22.39 -5.28 11.53
C SER A 632 22.80 -3.85 11.14
N PRO A 633 23.31 -3.66 9.91
CA PRO A 633 23.68 -2.34 9.39
C PRO A 633 22.54 -1.32 9.46
N THR A 634 21.29 -1.75 9.22
CA THR A 634 20.12 -0.86 9.30
C THR A 634 19.84 -0.40 10.72
N TRP A 635 19.99 -1.27 11.71
CA TRP A 635 19.83 -0.89 13.12
C TRP A 635 20.95 0.04 13.57
N ASN A 636 22.19 -0.23 13.14
CA ASN A 636 23.34 0.65 13.39
C ASN A 636 23.11 2.05 12.80
N SER A 637 22.57 2.14 11.58
CA SER A 637 22.21 3.41 10.95
C SER A 637 21.20 4.21 11.79
N LEU A 638 20.15 3.55 12.27
CA LEU A 638 19.15 4.21 13.13
C LEU A 638 19.74 4.65 14.47
N LEU A 639 20.66 3.88 15.05
CA LEU A 639 21.38 4.28 16.27
C LEU A 639 22.27 5.51 16.04
N VAL A 640 22.96 5.58 14.90
CA VAL A 640 23.70 6.79 14.48
C VAL A 640 22.75 7.98 14.38
N ALA A 641 21.62 7.83 13.70
CA ALA A 641 20.64 8.89 13.54
C ALA A 641 20.08 9.37 14.89
N ILE A 642 19.72 8.44 15.78
CA ILE A 642 19.28 8.75 17.15
C ILE A 642 20.37 9.50 17.92
N LYS A 643 21.62 9.03 17.87
CA LYS A 643 22.73 9.68 18.57
C LYS A 643 22.93 11.10 18.10
N LEU A 644 22.89 11.33 16.79
CA LEU A 644 23.06 12.64 16.17
C LEU A 644 21.86 13.57 16.40
N GLY A 645 20.64 13.04 16.51
CA GLY A 645 19.41 13.83 16.68
C GLY A 645 19.06 14.15 18.12
N SER A 646 18.95 13.13 18.98
CA SER A 646 18.49 13.27 20.38
C SER A 646 19.62 13.18 21.41
N GLY A 647 20.82 12.75 21.01
CA GLY A 647 21.94 12.52 21.93
C GLY A 647 21.88 11.18 22.66
N ALA A 648 20.77 10.45 22.53
CA ALA A 648 20.64 9.11 23.11
C ALA A 648 21.66 8.15 22.48
N GLY A 649 22.40 7.44 23.32
CA GLY A 649 23.43 6.51 22.89
C GLY A 649 23.06 5.07 23.19
N VAL A 650 23.97 4.15 22.85
CA VAL A 650 23.85 2.73 23.18
C VAL A 650 25.04 2.30 24.01
N ARG A 651 24.80 1.47 25.04
CA ARG A 651 25.86 0.88 25.86
C ARG A 651 25.50 -0.54 26.31
N TRP A 652 26.53 -1.32 26.61
CA TRP A 652 26.36 -2.61 27.26
C TRP A 652 26.01 -2.42 28.75
N GLY A 653 25.09 -3.23 29.23
CA GLY A 653 24.73 -3.38 30.64
C GLY A 653 24.60 -4.85 31.02
N MET A 654 24.26 -5.13 32.28
CA MET A 654 24.07 -6.50 32.79
C MET A 654 22.63 -6.66 33.34
N GLU A 655 21.94 -7.73 32.95
CA GLU A 655 20.67 -8.18 33.54
C GLU A 655 20.74 -9.66 33.86
N GLY A 656 20.44 -10.05 35.10
CA GLY A 656 20.48 -11.47 35.50
C GLY A 656 21.82 -12.16 35.23
N GLY A 657 22.94 -11.41 35.27
CA GLY A 657 24.28 -11.92 34.95
C GLY A 657 24.62 -12.01 33.47
N LYS A 658 23.72 -11.61 32.56
CA LYS A 658 23.92 -11.64 31.11
C LYS A 658 24.14 -10.23 30.53
N PRO A 659 25.03 -10.07 29.53
CA PRO A 659 25.20 -8.80 28.84
C PRO A 659 23.96 -8.47 28.02
N VAL A 660 23.44 -7.25 28.19
CA VAL A 660 22.31 -6.72 27.42
C VAL A 660 22.69 -5.37 26.83
N LEU A 661 22.24 -5.11 25.60
CA LEU A 661 22.46 -3.82 24.97
C LEU A 661 21.28 -2.89 25.26
N ARG A 662 21.54 -1.67 25.74
CA ARG A 662 20.49 -0.71 26.11
C ARG A 662 20.76 0.69 25.59
N LEU A 663 19.68 1.40 25.26
CA LEU A 663 19.74 2.84 25.05
C LEU A 663 19.93 3.57 26.38
N PHE A 664 20.66 4.68 26.35
CA PHE A 664 20.83 5.60 27.48
C PHE A 664 20.70 7.07 27.03
N GLY A 665 20.51 7.97 27.99
CA GLY A 665 20.24 9.39 27.78
C GLY A 665 18.84 9.78 28.24
N ASP A 666 18.60 11.07 28.46
CA ASP A 666 17.39 11.59 29.13
C ASP A 666 16.08 11.04 28.58
N SER A 667 15.95 10.98 27.24
CA SER A 667 14.74 10.47 26.58
C SER A 667 14.57 8.95 26.74
N ALA A 668 15.67 8.18 26.66
CA ALA A 668 15.63 6.74 26.84
C ALA A 668 15.33 6.36 28.30
N GLU A 669 15.92 7.09 29.26
CA GLU A 669 15.63 6.91 30.68
C GLU A 669 14.19 7.29 31.04
N ALA A 670 13.68 8.39 30.47
CA ALA A 670 12.28 8.77 30.64
C ALA A 670 11.34 7.68 30.14
N LEU A 671 11.59 7.12 28.94
CA LEU A 671 10.80 6.02 28.38
C LEU A 671 10.87 4.77 29.28
N TRP A 672 12.05 4.41 29.78
CA TRP A 672 12.21 3.26 30.67
C TRP A 672 11.47 3.44 32.01
N ARG A 673 11.57 4.63 32.62
CA ARG A 673 10.83 4.97 33.86
C ARG A 673 9.31 4.94 33.61
N TRP A 674 8.86 5.43 32.45
CA TRP A 674 7.46 5.36 32.04
C TRP A 674 6.99 3.91 31.81
N ALA A 675 7.79 3.06 31.18
CA ALA A 675 7.45 1.66 30.97
C ALA A 675 7.30 0.91 32.30
N GLN A 676 8.20 1.16 33.27
CA GLN A 676 8.10 0.59 34.61
C GLN A 676 6.87 1.09 35.39
N SER A 677 6.57 2.38 35.33
CA SER A 677 5.38 2.93 36.01
C SER A 677 4.09 2.41 35.37
N THR A 678 4.07 2.26 34.04
CA THR A 678 2.95 1.71 33.28
C THR A 678 2.74 0.23 33.60
N GLY A 679 3.80 -0.59 33.62
CA GLY A 679 3.70 -1.99 34.01
C GLY A 679 3.14 -2.18 35.42
N ARG A 680 3.54 -1.32 36.38
CA ARG A 680 2.97 -1.29 37.73
C ARG A 680 1.50 -0.84 37.74
N ALA A 681 1.14 0.18 36.96
CA ALA A 681 -0.22 0.69 36.88
C ALA A 681 -1.20 -0.32 36.25
N ILE A 682 -0.76 -1.06 35.23
CA ILE A 682 -1.52 -2.18 34.63
C ILE A 682 -1.72 -3.29 35.67
N GLY A 683 -0.66 -3.69 36.37
CA GLY A 683 -0.74 -4.69 37.44
C GLY A 683 -1.64 -4.28 38.62
N LEU A 684 -1.94 -2.99 38.76
CA LEU A 684 -2.81 -2.41 39.80
C LEU A 684 -4.20 -1.98 39.27
N GLY A 685 -4.51 -2.21 37.99
CA GLY A 685 -5.82 -1.89 37.40
C GLY A 685 -6.12 -0.39 37.26
N GLN A 686 -5.11 0.47 37.10
CA GLN A 686 -5.27 1.93 37.01
C GLN A 686 -4.94 2.47 35.60
N PRO A 687 -5.91 2.52 34.67
CA PRO A 687 -5.67 2.83 33.25
C PRO A 687 -5.47 4.32 32.93
N ALA A 688 -5.81 5.24 33.84
CA ALA A 688 -5.82 6.68 33.57
C ALA A 688 -4.44 7.30 33.29
N GLY A 689 -3.34 6.64 33.67
CA GLY A 689 -1.96 7.13 33.46
C GLY A 689 -1.32 6.76 32.13
N ILE A 690 -2.00 5.97 31.29
CA ILE A 690 -1.38 5.28 30.14
C ILE A 690 -1.59 6.05 28.82
N PHE A 691 -2.80 6.53 28.57
CA PHE A 691 -3.22 6.98 27.24
C PHE A 691 -2.76 8.40 26.83
N ASN A 692 -2.30 9.23 27.77
CA ASN A 692 -1.94 10.64 27.53
C ASN A 692 -0.54 11.03 28.05
N SER A 693 0.39 10.07 28.14
CA SER A 693 1.73 10.35 28.66
C SER A 693 2.50 11.28 27.71
N LYS A 694 2.86 12.48 28.20
CA LYS A 694 3.83 13.37 27.53
C LYS A 694 5.15 12.66 27.27
N VAL A 695 5.53 11.67 28.07
CA VAL A 695 6.73 10.86 27.82
C VAL A 695 6.56 10.03 26.55
N VAL A 696 5.42 9.37 26.32
CA VAL A 696 5.19 8.60 25.07
C VAL A 696 5.11 9.53 23.86
N GLN A 697 4.47 10.69 24.01
CA GLN A 697 4.37 11.68 22.94
C GLN A 697 5.74 12.31 22.60
N ASN A 698 6.56 12.61 23.62
CA ASN A 698 7.88 13.22 23.45
C ASN A 698 9.02 12.20 23.17
N SER A 699 8.82 10.92 23.52
CA SER A 699 9.76 9.81 23.25
C SER A 699 9.35 9.01 22.00
N GLY A 700 8.22 9.37 21.39
CA GLY A 700 7.76 8.79 20.14
C GLY A 700 8.81 9.00 19.04
N GLY A 701 8.87 8.08 18.08
CA GLY A 701 9.89 8.12 17.03
C GLY A 701 10.87 6.95 17.12
N LEU A 702 12.06 7.17 16.57
CA LEU A 702 13.11 6.17 16.44
C LEU A 702 13.60 5.60 17.77
N ILE A 703 13.58 6.36 18.87
CA ILE A 703 14.02 5.88 20.19
C ILE A 703 13.14 4.74 20.68
N ALA A 704 11.81 4.94 20.70
CA ALA A 704 10.87 3.90 21.12
C ALA A 704 10.98 2.64 20.23
N LEU A 705 11.09 2.83 18.91
CA LEU A 705 11.32 1.74 17.96
C LEU A 705 12.62 0.98 18.26
N MET A 706 13.74 1.68 18.49
CA MET A 706 15.01 1.04 18.82
C MET A 706 14.99 0.34 20.17
N VAL A 707 14.29 0.85 21.18
CA VAL A 707 14.09 0.11 22.44
C VAL A 707 13.38 -1.22 22.18
N LEU A 708 12.33 -1.23 21.36
CA LEU A 708 11.61 -2.47 20.99
C LEU A 708 12.53 -3.45 20.25
N LEU A 709 13.30 -2.96 19.28
CA LEU A 709 14.24 -3.79 18.51
C LEU A 709 15.34 -4.39 19.41
N LEU A 710 15.94 -3.58 20.29
CA LEU A 710 16.96 -4.05 21.23
C LEU A 710 16.40 -5.04 22.26
N ASN A 711 15.18 -4.82 22.76
CA ASN A 711 14.53 -5.77 23.66
C ASN A 711 14.26 -7.12 22.97
N SER A 712 13.78 -7.09 21.72
CA SER A 712 13.59 -8.30 20.91
C SER A 712 14.92 -9.03 20.69
N TRP A 713 15.98 -8.29 20.41
CA TRP A 713 17.34 -8.83 20.25
C TRP A 713 17.88 -9.45 21.55
N ASN A 714 17.75 -8.76 22.68
CA ASN A 714 18.15 -9.26 24.00
C ASN A 714 17.38 -10.55 24.35
N ALA A 715 16.06 -10.57 24.14
CA ALA A 715 15.21 -11.74 24.40
C ALA A 715 15.62 -12.96 23.54
N ASN A 716 15.87 -12.74 22.25
CA ASN A 716 16.32 -13.81 21.34
C ASN A 716 17.73 -14.32 21.70
N SER A 717 18.63 -13.42 22.11
CA SER A 717 19.95 -13.80 22.63
C SER A 717 19.81 -14.68 23.88
N HIS A 718 18.91 -14.35 24.80
CA HIS A 718 18.65 -15.17 25.98
C HIS A 718 18.04 -16.54 25.66
N LEU A 719 17.10 -16.62 24.71
CA LEU A 719 16.48 -17.87 24.27
C LEU A 719 17.48 -18.77 23.54
N SER A 720 18.29 -18.21 22.62
CA SER A 720 19.30 -18.97 21.89
C SER A 720 20.37 -19.56 22.81
N GLN A 721 20.76 -18.82 23.86
CA GLN A 721 21.65 -19.32 24.91
C GLN A 721 20.99 -20.39 25.80
N ALA A 722 19.69 -20.27 26.08
CA ALA A 722 18.94 -21.28 26.83
C ALA A 722 18.80 -22.59 26.03
N SER A 723 18.48 -22.51 24.74
CA SER A 723 18.42 -23.69 23.87
C SER A 723 19.79 -24.36 23.66
N ALA A 724 20.87 -23.59 23.66
CA ALA A 724 22.23 -24.14 23.60
C ALA A 724 22.63 -24.88 24.89
N LEU A 725 22.10 -24.46 26.05
CA LEU A 725 22.29 -25.14 27.33
C LEU A 725 21.44 -26.42 27.43
N GLU A 726 20.19 -26.39 26.97
CA GLU A 726 19.32 -27.58 26.91
C GLU A 726 19.82 -28.65 25.92
N GLY A 727 20.56 -28.24 24.88
CA GLY A 727 21.20 -29.14 23.93
C GLY A 727 22.50 -29.81 24.41
N MET A 728 23.07 -29.36 25.53
CA MET A 728 24.27 -29.94 26.15
C MET A 728 23.95 -31.06 27.17
N ASP A 729 22.67 -31.19 27.56
CA ASP A 729 22.16 -32.25 28.43
C ASP A 729 21.56 -33.45 27.65
N LYS A 730 21.84 -33.56 26.34
CA LYS A 730 21.67 -34.77 25.52
C LYS A 730 23.02 -35.32 25.11
#